data_AF-A0A975J6S0-F1
#
_entry.id   AF-A0A975J6S0-F1
#
_cell.length_a   1.000
_cell.length_b   1.000
_cell.length_c   1.000
_cell.angle_alpha   90.00
_cell.angle_beta   90.00
_cell.angle_gamma   90.00
#
_symmetry.space_group_name_H-M   'P 1'
#
loop_
_entity.id
_entity.type
_entity.pdbx_description
1 polymer ?
#
loop_
_entity_poly.entity_id
_entity_poly.type
_entity_poly.pdbx_seq_one_letter_code
_entity_poly.pdbx_strand_id
1 'polypeptide(L)'
;MITLIRNNFKLFFKSIYLALGFFIFSIVVNVYLIEGIYKLSIHKDALYYLIHSQKISIIYFVFFVFISYEYLVKSKNESILECFSVINNGKFELYFSKLAVLVITILIMTLNIMIYNYIVYFVMNVNSLPYAYHIFLNNFLNVFLVSFLGVCIGTVTSLYLKRFPAYLIMIFSTVLISPICEFVPYVLFMGFEVNIYPLREIFDILPPNLDWVEEELYGLSIEPYRWNLLIFWICFLSSFVLLKLSTKKYKLLNFVAIILLSFSLINLYSYTKPGSIVKKDYNPNSFVAFDELYYIKDVQKEENVEFNILAYDMDLTIGRQLHSDIKISLDEKEYLNSYKFTLYRNYNVEKILSKKNEILEFRREGDYLEVFNPTNEKLEEIRILYSGYSPVFYSNSQGVLLPGCFPYYPIEGYKKIYLKEQSVYIPIIRDDSIKFNVSIKSNLDIYSNLQKENNNFFGEAQAVTLIGGFVEEKNIGNNIFYGLTLEKLNTNALLDINNILQPYKNMFLENEELNITGKKIFQSPATFTSRVMDNGLVSFKDHIFVYSLNKENLIHDFLQSTIPQDIKKIEIKTIFFDYLLYKNRILNIPKEKLENNKSYKLHNLFLKKINELGEDYVLKNTYDFLRNKNDTRDSTTFIRDLTKGGS
;
A
#
# COMPACT_ATOMS: atom_id res chain seq x y z
N MET A 1 28.33 -24.54 29.51
CA MET A 1 27.85 -23.60 28.47
C MET A 1 28.04 -22.12 28.82
N ILE A 2 27.44 -21.59 29.90
CA ILE A 2 27.52 -20.14 30.24
C ILE A 2 28.96 -19.62 30.38
N THR A 3 29.84 -20.37 31.06
CA THR A 3 31.27 -20.02 31.19
C THR A 3 31.97 -19.94 29.82
N LEU A 4 31.60 -20.82 28.89
CA LEU A 4 32.17 -20.85 27.54
C LEU A 4 31.70 -19.64 26.72
N ILE A 5 30.41 -19.28 26.82
CA ILE A 5 29.87 -18.05 26.22
C ILE A 5 30.61 -16.83 26.75
N ARG A 6 30.78 -16.70 28.07
CA ARG A 6 31.52 -15.59 28.69
C ARG A 6 32.96 -15.51 28.21
N ASN A 7 33.65 -16.64 28.08
CA ASN A 7 35.04 -16.67 27.60
C ASN A 7 35.12 -16.30 26.12
N ASN A 8 34.22 -16.81 25.27
CA ASN A 8 34.15 -16.46 23.87
C ASN A 8 33.80 -14.99 23.66
N PHE A 9 32.92 -14.41 24.49
CA PHE A 9 32.64 -12.98 24.49
C PHE A 9 33.90 -12.15 24.78
N LYS A 10 34.71 -12.57 25.76
CA LYS A 10 36.01 -11.93 26.02
C LYS A 10 36.98 -12.07 24.83
N LEU A 11 37.00 -13.22 24.17
CA LEU A 11 37.84 -13.43 22.98
C LEU A 11 37.44 -12.54 21.81
N PHE A 12 36.14 -12.32 21.61
CA PHE A 12 35.63 -11.40 20.59
C PHE A 12 36.23 -9.99 20.77
N PHE A 13 36.19 -9.43 21.98
CA PHE A 13 36.72 -8.10 22.27
C PHE A 13 38.25 -8.03 22.44
N LYS A 14 38.92 -9.14 22.75
CA LYS A 14 40.39 -9.19 22.75
C LYS A 14 40.98 -9.14 21.34
N SER A 15 40.24 -9.59 20.34
CA SER A 15 40.67 -9.55 18.95
C SER A 15 40.54 -8.13 18.40
N ILE A 16 41.67 -7.43 18.22
CA ILE A 16 41.71 -6.03 17.78
C ILE A 16 40.86 -5.76 16.54
N TYR A 17 40.91 -6.62 15.52
CA TYR A 17 40.15 -6.45 14.29
C TYR A 17 38.62 -6.58 14.48
N LEU A 18 38.18 -7.47 15.37
CA LEU A 18 36.75 -7.70 15.63
C LEU A 18 36.19 -6.60 16.53
N ALA A 19 36.93 -6.23 17.57
CA ALA A 19 36.58 -5.15 18.47
C ALA A 19 36.53 -3.80 17.74
N LEU A 20 37.57 -3.48 16.97
CA LEU A 20 37.65 -2.23 16.20
C LEU A 20 36.55 -2.18 15.14
N GLY A 21 36.31 -3.27 14.41
CA GLY A 21 35.20 -3.36 13.45
C GLY A 21 33.84 -3.11 14.11
N PHE A 22 33.59 -3.73 15.27
CA PHE A 22 32.37 -3.51 16.05
C PHE A 22 32.22 -2.07 16.54
N PHE A 23 33.27 -1.45 17.10
CA PHE A 23 33.20 -0.08 17.60
C PHE A 23 32.99 0.94 16.47
N ILE A 24 33.72 0.80 15.35
CA ILE A 24 33.54 1.68 14.18
C ILE A 24 32.12 1.55 13.65
N PHE A 25 31.64 0.32 13.46
CA PHE A 25 30.27 0.07 13.03
C PHE A 25 29.25 0.69 13.98
N SER A 26 29.43 0.55 15.30
CA SER A 26 28.55 1.16 16.31
C SER A 26 28.52 2.68 16.21
N ILE A 27 29.68 3.32 16.01
CA ILE A 27 29.78 4.77 15.84
C ILE A 27 29.03 5.21 14.58
N VAL A 28 29.28 4.55 13.44
CA VAL A 28 28.61 4.87 12.17
C VAL A 28 27.09 4.74 12.28
N VAL A 29 26.60 3.67 12.90
CA VAL A 29 25.17 3.46 13.14
C VAL A 29 24.58 4.60 13.98
N ASN A 30 25.22 4.95 15.11
CA ASN A 30 24.68 6.01 15.98
C ASN A 30 24.74 7.39 15.29
N VAL A 31 25.80 7.68 14.52
CA VAL A 31 25.88 8.92 13.73
C VAL A 31 24.72 9.00 12.73
N TYR A 32 24.43 7.91 12.02
CA TYR A 32 23.32 7.83 11.07
C TYR A 32 21.95 8.04 11.76
N LEU A 33 21.71 7.39 12.91
CA LEU A 33 20.46 7.56 13.66
C LEU A 33 20.29 8.99 14.18
N ILE A 34 21.36 9.62 14.66
CA ILE A 34 21.35 11.03 15.11
C ILE A 34 21.07 11.97 13.93
N GLU A 35 21.66 11.71 12.75
CA GLU A 35 21.36 12.44 11.52
C GLU A 35 19.86 12.35 11.17
N GLY A 36 19.26 11.17 11.33
CA GLY A 36 17.82 10.97 11.16
C GLY A 36 16.98 11.85 12.09
N ILE A 37 17.38 11.99 13.37
CA ILE A 37 16.68 12.85 14.33
C ILE A 37 16.80 14.32 13.89
N TYR A 38 17.95 14.73 13.36
CA TYR A 38 18.11 16.07 12.81
C TYR A 38 17.14 16.32 11.64
N LYS A 39 17.03 15.37 10.71
CA LYS A 39 16.08 15.45 9.57
C LYS A 39 14.62 15.41 10.00
N LEU A 40 14.30 14.81 11.14
CA LEU A 40 12.94 14.82 11.70
C LEU A 40 12.41 16.24 11.92
N SER A 41 13.27 17.21 12.23
CA SER A 41 12.87 18.61 12.39
C SER A 41 12.26 19.23 11.12
N ILE A 42 12.60 18.67 9.95
CA ILE A 42 12.14 19.11 8.63
C ILE A 42 10.85 18.36 8.25
N HIS A 43 10.88 17.03 8.31
CA HIS A 43 9.75 16.19 7.85
C HIS A 43 8.59 16.14 8.84
N LYS A 44 8.88 16.22 10.15
CA LYS A 44 7.89 16.15 11.24
C LYS A 44 6.96 14.91 11.16
N ASP A 45 7.51 13.79 10.69
CA ASP A 45 6.79 12.52 10.53
C ASP A 45 7.51 11.37 11.26
N ALA A 46 6.75 10.63 12.06
CA ALA A 46 7.26 9.49 12.83
C ALA A 46 7.50 8.27 11.93
N LEU A 47 6.69 8.09 10.89
CA LEU A 47 6.83 7.01 9.92
C LEU A 47 8.09 7.21 9.08
N TYR A 48 8.35 8.45 8.66
CA TYR A 48 9.59 8.84 7.99
C TYR A 48 10.83 8.39 8.77
N TYR A 49 10.86 8.65 10.08
CA TYR A 49 12.01 8.25 10.90
C TYR A 49 12.15 6.73 10.99
N LEU A 50 11.04 6.00 11.12
CA LEU A 50 11.06 4.55 11.09
C LEU A 50 11.65 4.06 9.76
N ILE A 51 11.17 4.54 8.62
CA ILE A 51 11.68 4.24 7.27
C ILE A 51 13.18 4.54 7.18
N HIS A 52 13.59 5.74 7.61
CA HIS A 52 14.98 6.17 7.61
C HIS A 52 15.87 5.21 8.42
N SER A 53 15.44 4.81 9.62
CA SER A 53 16.17 3.85 10.47
C SER A 53 16.28 2.47 9.83
N GLN A 54 15.30 2.04 9.03
CA GLN A 54 15.31 0.73 8.38
C GLN A 54 16.23 0.69 7.14
N LYS A 55 16.62 1.83 6.55
CA LYS A 55 17.58 1.84 5.43
C LYS A 55 18.95 1.25 5.81
N ILE A 56 19.30 1.26 7.09
CA ILE A 56 20.56 0.69 7.58
C ILE A 56 20.57 -0.86 7.61
N SER A 57 19.43 -1.52 7.38
CA SER A 57 19.31 -2.98 7.40
C SER A 57 20.30 -3.70 6.49
N ILE A 58 20.60 -3.15 5.31
CA ILE A 58 21.61 -3.72 4.40
C ILE A 58 23.04 -3.62 4.98
N ILE A 59 23.36 -2.51 5.66
CA ILE A 59 24.66 -2.32 6.30
C ILE A 59 24.82 -3.30 7.47
N TYR A 60 23.75 -3.54 8.24
CA TYR A 60 23.71 -4.59 9.26
C TYR A 60 23.91 -5.99 8.67
N PHE A 61 23.18 -6.32 7.60
CA PHE A 61 23.33 -7.59 6.90
C PHE A 61 24.79 -7.83 6.50
N VAL A 62 25.41 -6.89 5.78
CA VAL A 62 26.80 -6.98 5.32
C VAL A 62 27.74 -7.12 6.51
N PHE A 63 27.63 -6.27 7.52
CA PHE A 63 28.48 -6.36 8.70
C PHE A 63 28.40 -7.74 9.36
N PHE A 64 27.20 -8.27 9.56
CA PHE A 64 27.01 -9.56 10.22
C PHE A 64 27.42 -10.77 9.37
N VAL A 65 27.35 -10.68 8.04
CA VAL A 65 27.95 -11.67 7.13
C VAL A 65 29.47 -11.76 7.33
N PHE A 66 30.16 -10.63 7.32
CA PHE A 66 31.63 -10.58 7.42
C PHE A 66 32.15 -10.86 8.83
N ILE A 67 31.57 -10.24 9.86
CA ILE A 67 32.05 -10.41 11.24
C ILE A 67 31.87 -11.85 11.73
N SER A 68 30.78 -12.51 11.32
CA SER A 68 30.52 -13.91 11.70
C SER A 68 31.51 -14.85 11.03
N TYR A 69 31.80 -14.64 9.75
CA TYR A 69 32.85 -15.38 9.05
C TYR A 69 34.20 -15.25 9.75
N GLU A 70 34.68 -14.02 9.96
CA GLU A 70 36.00 -13.74 10.56
C GLU A 70 36.10 -14.31 11.98
N TYR A 71 35.04 -14.20 12.78
CA TYR A 71 35.03 -14.69 14.15
C TYR A 71 35.05 -16.23 14.24
N LEU A 72 34.36 -16.90 13.32
CA LEU A 72 34.25 -18.36 13.32
C LEU A 72 35.47 -19.03 12.68
N VAL A 73 36.05 -18.46 11.62
CA VAL A 73 37.23 -19.02 10.95
C VAL A 73 38.46 -19.04 11.86
N LYS A 74 38.61 -18.10 12.80
CA LYS A 74 39.72 -18.11 13.78
C LYS A 74 39.84 -19.41 14.55
N SER A 75 38.71 -20.07 14.89
CA SER A 75 38.76 -21.37 15.55
C SER A 75 39.41 -22.47 14.70
N LYS A 76 39.29 -22.39 13.37
CA LYS A 76 39.97 -23.31 12.45
C LYS A 76 41.45 -23.03 12.35
N ASN A 77 41.84 -21.76 12.37
CA ASN A 77 43.22 -21.35 12.13
C ASN A 77 44.13 -21.51 13.35
N GLU A 78 43.57 -21.48 14.57
CA GLU A 78 44.33 -21.56 15.83
C GLU A 78 44.47 -23.00 16.38
N SER A 79 44.18 -24.03 15.58
CA SER A 79 44.19 -25.47 15.97
C SER A 79 43.33 -25.86 17.18
N ILE A 80 42.54 -24.92 17.73
CA ILE A 80 41.63 -25.12 18.87
C ILE A 80 40.60 -26.23 18.56
N LEU A 81 40.22 -26.39 17.28
CA LEU A 81 39.25 -27.42 16.87
C LEU A 81 39.73 -28.85 17.11
N GLU A 82 41.04 -29.11 17.14
CA GLU A 82 41.57 -30.44 17.42
C GLU A 82 41.39 -30.79 18.90
N CYS A 83 41.66 -29.85 19.81
CA CYS A 83 41.44 -30.04 21.25
C CYS A 83 39.95 -30.30 21.57
N PHE A 84 39.05 -29.52 20.98
CA PHE A 84 37.60 -29.70 21.17
C PHE A 84 37.01 -30.89 20.38
N SER A 85 37.78 -31.52 19.49
CA SER A 85 37.35 -32.73 18.78
C SER A 85 37.39 -34.00 19.64
N VAL A 86 38.24 -33.98 20.68
CA VAL A 86 38.43 -35.10 21.61
C VAL A 86 37.33 -35.11 22.69
N ILE A 87 36.75 -33.94 22.99
CA ILE A 87 35.67 -33.78 23.97
C ILE A 87 34.32 -34.13 23.30
N ASN A 88 33.51 -34.98 23.93
CA ASN A 88 32.13 -35.21 23.50
C ASN A 88 31.38 -33.88 23.42
N ASN A 89 30.73 -33.59 22.28
CA ASN A 89 30.07 -32.32 21.96
C ASN A 89 30.97 -31.07 21.89
N GLY A 90 32.30 -31.17 22.07
CA GLY A 90 33.17 -30.00 22.19
C GLY A 90 33.12 -29.06 20.98
N LYS A 91 33.09 -29.60 19.76
CA LYS A 91 32.93 -28.78 18.53
C LYS A 91 31.57 -28.06 18.49
N PHE A 92 30.48 -28.78 18.75
CA PHE A 92 29.15 -28.20 18.75
C PHE A 92 29.02 -27.10 19.82
N GLU A 93 29.47 -27.37 21.05
CA GLU A 93 29.42 -26.40 22.16
C GLU A 93 30.26 -25.15 21.88
N LEU A 94 31.43 -25.31 21.24
CA LEU A 94 32.27 -24.19 20.83
C LEU A 94 31.57 -23.31 19.79
N TYR A 95 31.07 -23.89 18.70
CA TYR A 95 30.37 -23.11 17.66
C TYR A 95 29.07 -22.51 18.19
N PHE A 96 28.28 -23.26 18.96
CA PHE A 96 27.05 -22.77 19.57
C PHE A 96 27.30 -21.59 20.51
N SER A 97 28.33 -21.67 21.36
CA SER A 97 28.68 -20.55 22.25
C SER A 97 29.18 -19.32 21.50
N LYS A 98 29.89 -19.49 20.37
CA LYS A 98 30.25 -18.37 19.48
C LYS A 98 29.03 -17.77 18.77
N LEU A 99 28.10 -18.59 18.30
CA LEU A 99 26.83 -18.12 17.72
C LEU A 99 25.99 -17.36 18.76
N ALA A 100 25.94 -17.84 20.01
CA ALA A 100 25.27 -17.14 21.09
C ALA A 100 25.87 -15.74 21.34
N VAL A 101 27.20 -15.59 21.28
CA VAL A 101 27.86 -14.28 21.34
C VAL A 101 27.37 -13.36 20.20
N LEU A 102 27.37 -13.86 18.95
CA LEU A 102 26.89 -13.08 17.81
C LEU A 102 25.42 -12.68 17.93
N VAL A 103 24.54 -13.58 18.39
CA VAL A 103 23.12 -13.28 18.62
C VAL A 103 22.95 -12.22 19.71
N ILE A 104 23.70 -12.31 20.82
CA ILE A 104 23.69 -11.27 21.86
C ILE A 104 24.14 -9.93 21.28
N THR A 105 25.18 -9.92 20.43
CA THR A 105 25.63 -8.70 19.75
C THR A 105 24.55 -8.13 18.83
N ILE A 106 23.85 -8.95 18.04
CA ILE A 106 22.71 -8.50 17.22
C ILE A 106 21.64 -7.89 18.12
N LEU A 107 21.24 -8.58 19.20
CA LEU A 107 20.21 -8.09 20.12
C LEU A 107 20.55 -6.71 20.68
N ILE A 108 21.77 -6.50 21.18
CA ILE A 108 22.22 -5.20 21.69
C ILE A 108 22.09 -4.12 20.61
N MET A 109 22.49 -4.43 19.38
CA MET A 109 22.48 -3.49 18.27
C MET A 109 21.06 -3.21 17.73
N THR A 110 20.17 -4.20 17.76
CA THR A 110 18.75 -4.01 17.45
C THR A 110 18.07 -3.18 18.54
N LEU A 111 18.36 -3.44 19.82
CA LEU A 111 17.85 -2.65 20.93
C LEU A 111 18.28 -1.18 20.82
N ASN A 112 19.51 -0.91 20.37
CA ASN A 112 19.96 0.46 20.10
C ASN A 112 19.02 1.17 19.10
N ILE A 113 18.82 0.62 17.88
CA ILE A 113 17.92 1.24 16.88
C ILE A 113 16.49 1.37 17.41
N MET A 114 16.01 0.36 18.14
CA MET A 114 14.67 0.36 18.71
C MET A 114 14.49 1.49 19.73
N ILE A 115 15.49 1.78 20.57
CA ILE A 115 15.47 2.92 21.50
C ILE A 115 15.29 4.23 20.74
N TYR A 116 16.04 4.46 19.66
CA TYR A 116 15.90 5.67 18.85
C TYR A 116 14.49 5.81 18.24
N ASN A 117 13.94 4.73 17.70
CA ASN A 117 12.57 4.73 17.16
C ASN A 117 11.52 5.03 18.24
N TYR A 118 11.68 4.49 19.45
CA TYR A 118 10.78 4.80 20.56
C TYR A 118 10.96 6.22 21.11
N ILE A 119 12.18 6.78 21.10
CA ILE A 119 12.38 8.19 21.43
C ILE A 119 11.55 9.07 20.49
N VAL A 120 11.59 8.82 19.18
CA VAL A 120 10.78 9.56 18.21
C VAL A 120 9.28 9.36 18.44
N TYR A 121 8.85 8.13 18.70
CA TYR A 121 7.45 7.83 19.06
C TYR A 121 6.94 8.68 20.23
N PHE A 122 7.73 8.83 21.29
CA PHE A 122 7.36 9.63 22.46
C PHE A 122 7.48 11.14 22.20
N VAL A 123 8.56 11.61 21.57
CA VAL A 123 8.78 13.04 21.28
C VAL A 123 7.68 13.60 20.38
N MET A 124 7.19 12.79 19.44
CA MET A 124 6.12 13.18 18.51
C MET A 124 4.70 12.99 19.05
N ASN A 125 4.54 12.45 20.27
CA ASN A 125 3.23 12.18 20.88
C ASN A 125 2.29 11.40 19.94
N VAL A 126 2.78 10.32 19.33
CA VAL A 126 1.99 9.50 18.39
C VAL A 126 0.80 8.84 19.13
N ASN A 127 1.01 8.37 20.36
CA ASN A 127 -0.03 7.82 21.26
C ASN A 127 -0.82 6.64 20.68
N SER A 128 -0.21 5.83 19.81
CA SER A 128 -0.83 4.67 19.17
C SER A 128 -0.11 3.38 19.53
N LEU A 129 -0.76 2.53 20.33
CA LEU A 129 -0.24 1.22 20.71
C LEU A 129 -0.02 0.29 19.49
N PRO A 130 -0.93 0.22 18.50
CA PRO A 130 -0.67 -0.51 17.25
C PRO A 130 0.63 -0.07 16.58
N TYR A 131 0.91 1.23 16.53
CA TYR A 131 2.15 1.73 15.92
C TYR A 131 3.39 1.42 16.77
N ALA A 132 3.29 1.48 18.11
CA ALA A 132 4.38 1.04 18.99
C ALA A 132 4.74 -0.44 18.79
N TYR A 133 3.74 -1.30 18.56
CA TYR A 133 3.96 -2.71 18.21
C TYR A 133 4.54 -2.86 16.80
N HIS A 134 4.11 -2.02 15.86
CA HIS A 134 4.67 -1.96 14.51
C HIS A 134 6.16 -1.63 14.48
N ILE A 135 6.61 -0.69 15.32
CA ILE A 135 8.02 -0.36 15.50
C ILE A 135 8.80 -1.61 15.96
N PHE A 136 8.28 -2.33 16.95
CA PHE A 136 8.91 -3.56 17.46
C PHE A 136 9.04 -4.61 16.35
N LEU A 137 7.94 -4.91 15.64
CA LEU A 137 7.92 -5.92 14.59
C LEU A 137 8.86 -5.56 13.43
N ASN A 138 8.91 -4.30 13.00
CA ASN A 138 9.82 -3.87 11.96
C ASN A 138 11.29 -4.02 12.39
N ASN A 139 11.66 -3.60 13.59
CA ASN A 139 13.02 -3.76 14.08
C ASN A 139 13.40 -5.24 14.25
N PHE A 140 12.47 -6.08 14.71
CA PHE A 140 12.72 -7.51 14.81
C PHE A 140 12.88 -8.17 13.43
N LEU A 141 11.98 -7.85 12.49
CA LEU A 141 11.98 -8.43 11.15
C LEU A 141 13.17 -7.94 10.30
N ASN A 142 13.34 -6.62 10.20
CA ASN A 142 14.25 -5.99 9.23
C ASN A 142 15.67 -5.79 9.77
N VAL A 143 15.86 -5.75 11.09
CA VAL A 143 17.20 -5.59 11.68
C VAL A 143 17.66 -6.90 12.29
N PHE A 144 16.90 -7.46 13.24
CA PHE A 144 17.32 -8.66 13.95
C PHE A 144 17.37 -9.90 13.04
N LEU A 145 16.27 -10.27 12.36
CA LEU A 145 16.25 -11.46 11.51
C LEU A 145 17.13 -11.33 10.27
N VAL A 146 17.19 -10.15 9.64
CA VAL A 146 18.12 -9.88 8.53
C VAL A 146 19.58 -10.03 8.96
N SER A 147 19.96 -9.49 10.13
CA SER A 147 21.32 -9.67 10.68
C SER A 147 21.60 -11.14 11.03
N PHE A 148 20.60 -11.83 11.56
CA PHE A 148 20.70 -13.25 11.89
C PHE A 148 20.90 -14.12 10.64
N LEU A 149 20.20 -13.80 9.55
CA LEU A 149 20.46 -14.40 8.24
C LEU A 149 21.90 -14.16 7.79
N GLY A 150 22.41 -12.94 7.97
CA GLY A 150 23.82 -12.62 7.71
C GLY A 150 24.78 -13.53 8.49
N VAL A 151 24.50 -13.74 9.78
CA VAL A 151 25.25 -14.71 10.61
C VAL A 151 25.13 -16.14 10.07
N CYS A 152 23.96 -16.58 9.62
CA CYS A 152 23.79 -17.91 9.02
C CYS A 152 24.68 -18.08 7.76
N ILE A 153 24.69 -17.10 6.86
CA ILE A 153 25.53 -17.12 5.64
C ILE A 153 27.02 -17.13 6.01
N GLY A 154 27.46 -16.22 6.88
CA GLY A 154 28.85 -16.18 7.32
C GLY A 154 29.28 -17.45 8.07
N THR A 155 28.36 -18.08 8.82
CA THR A 155 28.61 -19.37 9.47
C THR A 155 28.76 -20.49 8.46
N VAL A 156 27.85 -20.65 7.50
CA VAL A 156 27.94 -21.69 6.46
C VAL A 156 29.23 -21.53 5.65
N THR A 157 29.53 -20.31 5.19
CA THR A 157 30.77 -20.04 4.44
C THR A 157 32.02 -20.32 5.28
N SER A 158 32.02 -19.94 6.57
CA SER A 158 33.14 -20.24 7.49
C SER A 158 33.37 -21.74 7.66
N LEU A 159 32.30 -22.55 7.66
CA LEU A 159 32.35 -23.98 7.92
C LEU A 159 32.74 -24.80 6.68
N TYR A 160 32.28 -24.40 5.50
CA TYR A 160 32.43 -25.20 4.27
C TYR A 160 33.54 -24.71 3.34
N LEU A 161 33.89 -23.43 3.36
CA LEU A 161 34.74 -22.82 2.34
C LEU A 161 36.11 -22.39 2.88
N LYS A 162 37.06 -22.27 1.95
CA LYS A 162 38.33 -21.56 2.18
C LYS A 162 38.14 -20.06 1.97
N ARG A 163 39.13 -19.27 2.36
CA ARG A 163 39.06 -17.80 2.43
C ARG A 163 38.61 -17.11 1.15
N PHE A 164 39.24 -17.40 0.01
CA PHE A 164 38.90 -16.75 -1.26
C PHE A 164 37.48 -17.07 -1.75
N PRO A 165 37.06 -18.35 -1.89
CA PRO A 165 35.67 -18.67 -2.25
C PRO A 165 34.62 -18.16 -1.26
N ALA A 166 34.96 -18.08 0.04
CA ALA A 166 34.05 -17.55 1.05
C ALA A 166 33.72 -16.06 0.79
N TYR A 167 34.73 -15.21 0.60
CA TYR A 167 34.48 -13.80 0.29
C TYR A 167 33.72 -13.60 -1.02
N LEU A 168 33.99 -14.41 -2.05
CA LEU A 168 33.22 -14.34 -3.30
C LEU A 168 31.73 -14.62 -3.08
N ILE A 169 31.39 -15.68 -2.33
CA ILE A 169 30.00 -16.03 -2.03
C ILE A 169 29.35 -14.98 -1.13
N MET A 170 30.08 -14.44 -0.16
CA MET A 170 29.58 -13.36 0.71
C MET A 170 29.23 -12.11 -0.10
N ILE A 171 30.14 -11.64 -0.97
CA ILE A 171 29.91 -10.50 -1.86
C ILE A 171 28.74 -10.79 -2.80
N PHE A 172 28.70 -11.97 -3.42
CA PHE A 172 27.60 -12.35 -4.31
C PHE A 172 26.25 -12.34 -3.58
N SER A 173 26.18 -12.89 -2.36
CA SER A 173 24.95 -12.85 -1.54
C SER A 173 24.52 -11.44 -1.19
N THR A 174 25.48 -10.54 -0.90
CA THR A 174 25.20 -9.12 -0.68
C THR A 174 24.62 -8.46 -1.93
N VAL A 175 25.17 -8.74 -3.11
CA VAL A 175 24.66 -8.18 -4.38
C VAL A 175 23.23 -8.69 -4.66
N LEU A 176 22.96 -9.98 -4.47
CA LEU A 176 21.63 -10.56 -4.70
C LEU A 176 20.54 -9.97 -3.81
N ILE A 177 20.86 -9.70 -2.54
CA ILE A 177 19.90 -9.14 -1.55
C ILE A 177 19.82 -7.61 -1.67
N SER A 178 20.82 -6.97 -2.29
CA SER A 178 20.87 -5.52 -2.44
C SER A 178 19.83 -5.00 -3.45
N PRO A 179 19.31 -3.77 -3.25
CA PRO A 179 18.46 -3.10 -4.24
C PRO A 179 19.13 -2.93 -5.61
N ILE A 180 20.47 -3.00 -5.70
CA ILE A 180 21.19 -2.97 -6.98
C ILE A 180 20.71 -4.07 -7.93
N CYS A 181 20.31 -5.23 -7.39
CA CYS A 181 19.82 -6.35 -8.20
C CYS A 181 18.44 -6.10 -8.82
N GLU A 182 17.71 -5.04 -8.42
CA GLU A 182 16.41 -4.67 -9.01
C GLU A 182 16.51 -4.18 -10.46
N PHE A 183 17.66 -3.59 -10.85
CA PHE A 183 17.85 -3.09 -12.20
C PHE A 183 17.95 -4.19 -13.26
N VAL A 184 18.45 -5.37 -12.88
CA VAL A 184 18.61 -6.51 -13.80
C VAL A 184 17.26 -7.00 -14.34
N PRO A 185 16.26 -7.37 -13.51
CA PRO A 185 14.94 -7.77 -14.00
C PRO A 185 14.22 -6.63 -14.71
N TYR A 186 14.41 -5.37 -14.28
CA TYR A 186 13.82 -4.22 -14.94
C TYR A 186 14.28 -4.07 -16.40
N VAL A 187 15.61 -4.06 -16.63
CA VAL A 187 16.17 -3.92 -17.98
C VAL A 187 15.75 -5.09 -18.89
N LEU A 188 15.71 -6.31 -18.34
CA LEU A 188 15.30 -7.49 -19.11
C LEU A 188 13.81 -7.46 -19.48
N PHE A 189 12.95 -7.02 -18.56
CA PHE A 189 11.53 -6.89 -18.82
C PHE A 189 11.24 -5.77 -19.83
N MET A 190 11.77 -4.57 -19.60
CA MET A 190 11.51 -3.41 -20.47
C MET A 190 12.18 -3.52 -21.84
N GLY A 191 13.37 -4.13 -21.90
CA GLY A 191 14.14 -4.23 -23.15
C GLY A 191 13.83 -5.47 -23.99
N PHE A 192 13.44 -6.59 -23.35
CA PHE A 192 13.31 -7.89 -24.02
C PHE A 192 12.01 -8.64 -23.67
N GLU A 193 11.10 -8.05 -22.88
CA GLU A 193 9.87 -8.69 -22.37
C GLU A 193 10.12 -9.98 -21.56
N VAL A 194 11.34 -10.18 -21.06
CA VAL A 194 11.71 -11.35 -20.27
C VAL A 194 11.49 -11.06 -18.79
N ASN A 195 10.46 -11.67 -18.20
CA ASN A 195 10.14 -11.51 -16.78
C ASN A 195 10.94 -12.47 -15.88
N ILE A 196 12.00 -11.97 -15.26
CA ILE A 196 12.77 -12.68 -14.23
C ILE A 196 12.55 -12.16 -12.79
N TYR A 197 11.57 -11.28 -12.57
CA TYR A 197 11.24 -10.79 -11.23
C TYR A 197 10.97 -11.92 -10.22
N PRO A 198 10.23 -13.01 -10.56
CA PRO A 198 9.98 -14.10 -9.62
C PRO A 198 11.26 -14.74 -9.04
N LEU A 199 12.36 -14.76 -9.80
CA LEU A 199 13.65 -15.27 -9.32
C LEU A 199 14.32 -14.31 -8.34
N ARG A 200 14.23 -13.01 -8.60
CA ARG A 200 14.75 -11.95 -7.72
C ARG A 200 13.97 -11.88 -6.42
N GLU A 201 12.65 -12.02 -6.46
CA GLU A 201 11.77 -11.87 -5.29
C GLU A 201 12.11 -12.86 -4.15
N ILE A 202 12.71 -14.02 -4.45
CA ILE A 202 13.18 -14.98 -3.44
C ILE A 202 14.36 -14.41 -2.61
N PHE A 203 15.06 -13.40 -3.12
CA PHE A 203 16.15 -12.71 -2.43
C PHE A 203 15.77 -11.33 -1.90
N ASP A 204 14.50 -10.92 -2.05
CA ASP A 204 13.98 -9.63 -1.60
C ASP A 204 13.72 -9.62 -0.08
N ILE A 205 14.82 -9.65 0.67
CA ILE A 205 14.84 -9.86 2.13
C ILE A 205 14.79 -8.55 2.90
N LEU A 206 15.25 -7.47 2.27
CA LEU A 206 15.32 -6.15 2.90
C LEU A 206 13.90 -5.56 3.11
N PRO A 207 13.77 -4.56 3.99
CA PRO A 207 12.56 -3.74 4.06
C PRO A 207 12.20 -3.16 2.68
N PRO A 208 10.96 -3.41 2.17
CA PRO A 208 10.54 -2.91 0.87
C PRO A 208 10.14 -1.43 0.96
N ASN A 209 10.02 -0.79 -0.21
CA ASN A 209 9.40 0.54 -0.39
C ASN A 209 10.11 1.72 0.32
N LEU A 210 11.36 1.57 0.75
CA LEU A 210 12.06 2.59 1.56
C LEU A 210 12.35 3.93 0.86
N ASP A 211 12.32 3.94 -0.47
CA ASP A 211 12.59 5.13 -1.30
C ASP A 211 11.32 5.68 -1.96
N TRP A 212 10.15 5.13 -1.63
CA TRP A 212 8.87 5.56 -2.18
C TRP A 212 8.10 6.43 -1.18
N VAL A 213 7.08 7.13 -1.68
CA VAL A 213 6.14 7.89 -0.83
C VAL A 213 5.56 6.97 0.22
N GLU A 214 5.50 7.47 1.44
CA GLU A 214 5.01 6.75 2.62
C GLU A 214 3.54 6.40 2.45
N GLU A 215 3.07 5.37 3.16
CA GLU A 215 1.65 5.01 3.16
C GLU A 215 1.23 4.92 4.62
N GLU A 216 0.69 6.02 5.14
CA GLU A 216 0.45 6.24 6.56
C GLU A 216 -0.67 5.34 7.10
N LEU A 217 -1.62 4.94 6.23
CA LEU A 217 -2.64 3.96 6.58
C LEU A 217 -2.03 2.57 6.82
N TYR A 218 -0.95 2.23 6.10
CA TYR A 218 -0.36 0.89 6.08
C TYR A 218 0.93 0.78 6.93
N GLY A 219 1.76 1.82 6.97
CA GLY A 219 3.13 1.82 7.49
C GLY A 219 4.11 0.99 6.63
N LEU A 220 5.23 0.56 7.22
CA LEU A 220 6.15 -0.40 6.58
C LEU A 220 5.58 -1.82 6.53
N SER A 221 5.71 -2.54 5.41
CA SER A 221 5.18 -3.92 5.27
C SER A 221 5.78 -4.87 6.31
N ILE A 222 4.94 -5.55 7.08
CA ILE A 222 5.27 -6.65 8.00
C ILE A 222 4.41 -7.89 7.68
N GLU A 223 3.95 -7.98 6.43
CA GLU A 223 3.04 -9.03 5.98
C GLU A 223 3.65 -10.43 6.08
N PRO A 224 2.81 -11.48 6.17
CA PRO A 224 3.28 -12.85 6.41
C PRO A 224 4.28 -13.37 5.36
N TYR A 225 4.25 -12.88 4.12
CA TYR A 225 5.22 -13.31 3.09
C TYR A 225 6.66 -12.95 3.46
N ARG A 226 6.89 -11.81 4.13
CA ARG A 226 8.22 -11.35 4.53
C ARG A 226 8.82 -12.27 5.59
N TRP A 227 7.99 -12.64 6.58
CA TRP A 227 8.35 -13.60 7.61
C TRP A 227 8.66 -14.97 7.01
N ASN A 228 7.79 -15.47 6.13
CA ASN A 228 8.00 -16.74 5.46
C ASN A 228 9.33 -16.77 4.69
N LEU A 229 9.66 -15.71 3.95
CA LEU A 229 10.89 -15.65 3.15
C LEU A 229 12.16 -15.64 4.02
N LEU A 230 12.17 -14.82 5.08
CA LEU A 230 13.29 -14.77 6.02
C LEU A 230 13.47 -16.09 6.77
N ILE A 231 12.37 -16.66 7.29
CA ILE A 231 12.39 -17.94 8.01
C ILE A 231 12.84 -19.08 7.08
N PHE A 232 12.41 -19.09 5.81
CA PHE A 232 12.90 -20.03 4.80
C PHE A 232 14.43 -20.02 4.75
N TRP A 233 15.05 -18.87 4.48
CA TRP A 233 16.52 -18.79 4.35
C TRP A 233 17.26 -19.12 5.65
N ILE A 234 16.76 -18.64 6.78
CA ILE A 234 17.36 -18.91 8.09
C ILE A 234 17.32 -20.40 8.42
N CYS A 235 16.17 -21.07 8.25
CA CYS A 235 16.02 -22.49 8.53
C CYS A 235 16.83 -23.34 7.55
N PHE A 236 16.81 -22.99 6.26
CA PHE A 236 17.62 -23.63 5.23
C PHE A 236 19.10 -23.61 5.60
N LEU A 237 19.69 -22.44 5.84
CA LEU A 237 21.12 -22.31 6.16
C LEU A 237 21.47 -22.94 7.51
N SER A 238 20.61 -22.78 8.53
CA SER A 238 20.82 -23.38 9.84
C SER A 238 20.85 -24.92 9.77
N SER A 239 20.06 -25.52 8.89
CA SER A 239 20.12 -26.97 8.67
C SER A 239 21.50 -27.44 8.19
N PHE A 240 22.15 -26.72 7.25
CA PHE A 240 23.48 -27.06 6.77
C PHE A 240 24.54 -26.88 7.86
N VAL A 241 24.40 -25.84 8.70
CA VAL A 241 25.26 -25.68 9.87
C VAL A 241 25.16 -26.90 10.79
N LEU A 242 23.94 -27.34 11.13
CA LEU A 242 23.75 -28.51 11.99
C LEU A 242 24.26 -29.80 11.35
N LEU A 243 24.01 -30.03 10.07
CA LEU A 243 24.52 -31.20 9.34
C LEU A 243 26.06 -31.25 9.37
N LYS A 244 26.74 -30.11 9.24
CA LYS A 244 28.20 -30.04 9.30
C LYS A 244 28.76 -30.31 10.69
N LEU A 245 28.07 -29.83 11.72
CA LEU A 245 28.47 -29.98 13.11
C LEU A 245 28.08 -31.35 13.69
N SER A 246 27.14 -32.05 13.05
CA SER A 246 26.77 -33.42 13.40
C SER A 246 27.95 -34.38 13.26
N THR A 247 28.02 -35.37 14.13
CA THR A 247 28.97 -36.49 13.99
C THR A 247 28.20 -37.81 14.03
N LYS A 248 28.83 -38.93 13.62
CA LYS A 248 28.18 -40.26 13.56
C LYS A 248 27.51 -40.70 14.88
N LYS A 249 27.90 -40.12 16.01
CA LYS A 249 27.31 -40.38 17.35
C LYS A 249 25.98 -39.65 17.61
N TYR A 250 25.64 -38.58 16.88
CA TYR A 250 24.54 -37.67 17.23
C TYR A 250 23.45 -37.59 16.16
N LYS A 251 22.67 -38.66 16.04
CA LYS A 251 21.51 -38.73 15.13
C LYS A 251 20.47 -37.64 15.40
N LEU A 252 20.37 -37.14 16.65
CA LEU A 252 19.41 -36.09 17.02
C LEU A 252 19.66 -34.77 16.26
N LEU A 253 20.92 -34.34 16.09
CA LEU A 253 21.23 -33.11 15.35
C LEU A 253 20.84 -33.23 13.87
N ASN A 254 21.03 -34.42 13.29
CA ASN A 254 20.58 -34.71 11.92
C ASN A 254 19.05 -34.68 11.83
N PHE A 255 18.35 -35.22 12.82
CA PHE A 255 16.90 -35.16 12.88
C PHE A 255 16.38 -33.72 12.98
N VAL A 256 16.98 -32.89 13.84
CA VAL A 256 16.66 -31.45 13.94
C VAL A 256 16.96 -30.72 12.62
N ALA A 257 18.08 -31.04 11.96
CA ALA A 257 18.40 -30.45 10.66
C ALA A 257 17.37 -30.81 9.58
N ILE A 258 16.89 -32.06 9.56
CA ILE A 258 15.82 -32.50 8.64
C ILE A 258 14.52 -31.75 8.96
N ILE A 259 14.16 -31.58 10.23
CA ILE A 259 12.98 -30.78 10.61
C ILE A 259 13.12 -29.34 10.10
N LEU A 260 14.29 -28.72 10.26
CA LEU A 260 14.53 -27.36 9.75
C LEU A 260 14.44 -27.29 8.22
N LEU A 261 14.93 -28.29 7.49
CA LEU A 261 14.77 -28.37 6.04
C LEU A 261 13.30 -28.48 5.63
N SER A 262 12.54 -29.36 6.28
CA SER A 262 11.10 -29.50 6.03
C SER A 262 10.35 -28.20 6.35
N PHE A 263 10.67 -27.56 7.48
CA PHE A 263 10.06 -26.29 7.88
C PHE A 263 10.43 -25.15 6.92
N SER A 264 11.66 -25.14 6.41
CA SER A 264 12.09 -24.23 5.35
C SER A 264 11.22 -24.39 4.10
N LEU A 265 11.00 -25.62 3.61
CA LEU A 265 10.15 -25.88 2.44
C LEU A 265 8.69 -25.44 2.66
N ILE A 266 8.14 -25.64 3.87
CA ILE A 266 6.80 -25.16 4.23
C ILE A 266 6.71 -23.62 4.17
N ASN A 267 7.76 -22.93 4.63
CA ASN A 267 7.81 -21.47 4.56
C ASN A 267 7.92 -20.98 3.11
N LEU A 268 8.70 -21.65 2.27
CA LEU A 268 8.77 -21.33 0.83
C LEU A 268 7.40 -21.51 0.15
N TYR A 269 6.69 -22.60 0.44
CA TYR A 269 5.34 -22.81 -0.07
C TYR A 269 4.36 -21.74 0.44
N SER A 270 4.43 -21.39 1.72
CA SER A 270 3.59 -20.34 2.32
C SER A 270 3.89 -18.95 1.76
N TYR A 271 5.14 -18.69 1.35
CA TYR A 271 5.54 -17.47 0.66
C TYR A 271 4.83 -17.34 -0.71
N THR A 272 4.71 -18.43 -1.47
CA THR A 272 4.05 -18.42 -2.79
C THR A 272 2.53 -18.23 -2.76
N LYS A 273 1.91 -18.21 -1.57
CA LYS A 273 0.46 -17.97 -1.45
C LYS A 273 0.12 -16.54 -1.86
N PRO A 274 -1.00 -16.32 -2.57
CA PRO A 274 -1.38 -14.99 -3.00
C PRO A 274 -1.60 -14.07 -1.79
N GLY A 275 -1.39 -12.77 -2.00
CA GLY A 275 -1.59 -11.75 -0.98
C GLY A 275 -1.64 -10.36 -1.61
N SER A 276 -2.42 -9.49 -0.98
CA SER A 276 -2.61 -8.09 -1.36
C SER A 276 -1.42 -7.24 -0.92
N ILE A 277 -0.28 -7.46 -1.57
CA ILE A 277 0.99 -6.82 -1.21
C ILE A 277 1.06 -5.45 -1.89
N VAL A 278 1.36 -4.41 -1.10
CA VAL A 278 1.64 -3.06 -1.63
C VAL A 278 3.08 -3.02 -2.15
N LYS A 279 3.28 -3.47 -3.40
CA LYS A 279 4.59 -3.44 -4.08
C LYS A 279 4.86 -2.05 -4.68
N LYS A 280 5.81 -1.32 -4.11
CA LYS A 280 6.33 -0.04 -4.66
C LYS A 280 7.76 -0.31 -5.13
N ASP A 281 7.89 -0.85 -6.33
CA ASP A 281 9.14 -1.18 -7.01
C ASP A 281 8.93 -1.13 -8.53
N TYR A 282 9.97 -1.49 -9.30
CA TYR A 282 9.91 -1.49 -10.77
C TYR A 282 9.25 -2.74 -11.37
N ASN A 283 8.65 -3.60 -10.52
CA ASN A 283 8.00 -4.83 -10.95
C ASN A 283 6.79 -4.52 -11.83
N PRO A 284 6.51 -5.31 -12.89
CA PRO A 284 5.27 -5.21 -13.63
C PRO A 284 4.02 -5.44 -12.76
N ASN A 285 4.16 -6.10 -11.61
CA ASN A 285 3.10 -6.29 -10.61
C ASN A 285 3.08 -5.19 -9.52
N SER A 286 3.82 -4.09 -9.70
CA SER A 286 3.79 -2.95 -8.78
C SER A 286 2.46 -2.20 -8.83
N PHE A 287 2.19 -1.40 -7.80
CA PHE A 287 0.95 -0.62 -7.69
C PHE A 287 0.74 0.39 -8.84
N VAL A 288 1.81 0.77 -9.55
CA VAL A 288 1.76 1.68 -10.71
C VAL A 288 1.62 0.88 -12.00
N ALA A 289 2.59 0.00 -12.28
CA ALA A 289 2.74 -0.62 -13.59
C ALA A 289 1.63 -1.62 -13.90
N PHE A 290 1.09 -2.33 -12.90
CA PHE A 290 0.15 -3.42 -13.11
C PHE A 290 -1.13 -2.99 -13.85
N ASP A 291 -1.64 -1.82 -13.52
CA ASP A 291 -2.82 -1.25 -14.17
C ASP A 291 -2.49 -0.55 -15.49
N GLU A 292 -1.40 0.22 -15.52
CA GLU A 292 -0.98 0.95 -16.72
C GLU A 292 -0.74 0.01 -17.90
N LEU A 293 -0.01 -1.10 -17.68
CA LEU A 293 0.27 -2.09 -18.70
C LEU A 293 -0.97 -2.81 -19.22
N TYR A 294 -2.04 -2.87 -18.41
CA TYR A 294 -3.31 -3.48 -18.80
C TYR A 294 -4.17 -2.49 -19.60
N TYR A 295 -4.39 -1.29 -19.09
CA TYR A 295 -5.30 -0.31 -19.70
C TYR A 295 -4.75 0.38 -20.94
N ILE A 296 -3.43 0.33 -21.19
CA ILE A 296 -2.82 0.86 -22.43
C ILE A 296 -3.38 0.18 -23.70
N LYS A 297 -3.98 -1.01 -23.57
CA LYS A 297 -4.55 -1.80 -24.67
C LYS A 297 -5.99 -1.43 -25.02
N ASP A 298 -6.55 -0.36 -24.45
CA ASP A 298 -7.92 0.14 -24.73
C ASP A 298 -9.03 -0.92 -24.59
N VAL A 299 -8.94 -1.72 -23.53
CA VAL A 299 -9.84 -2.85 -23.24
C VAL A 299 -11.16 -2.47 -22.54
N GLN A 300 -11.39 -1.19 -22.26
CA GLN A 300 -12.50 -0.70 -21.45
C GLN A 300 -13.81 -0.52 -22.25
N LYS A 301 -14.94 -0.81 -21.62
CA LYS A 301 -16.31 -0.75 -22.16
C LYS A 301 -17.20 0.11 -21.25
N GLU A 302 -18.27 0.66 -21.82
CA GLU A 302 -19.33 1.36 -21.09
C GLU A 302 -20.69 0.86 -21.60
N GLU A 303 -21.54 0.37 -20.71
CA GLU A 303 -22.89 -0.10 -21.03
C GLU A 303 -23.81 0.04 -19.81
N ASN A 304 -24.96 0.67 -19.99
CA ASN A 304 -26.00 0.75 -18.96
C ASN A 304 -26.88 -0.51 -18.98
N VAL A 305 -27.55 -0.79 -17.87
CA VAL A 305 -28.38 -1.99 -17.69
C VAL A 305 -29.84 -1.64 -17.41
N GLU A 306 -30.71 -2.62 -17.64
CA GLU A 306 -32.17 -2.51 -17.49
C GLU A 306 -32.69 -3.08 -16.15
N PHE A 307 -31.79 -3.39 -15.21
CA PHE A 307 -32.12 -3.84 -13.86
C PHE A 307 -31.49 -2.91 -12.81
N ASN A 308 -32.09 -2.88 -11.63
CA ASN A 308 -31.55 -2.16 -10.48
C ASN A 308 -31.15 -3.14 -9.38
N ILE A 309 -30.24 -2.70 -8.51
CA ILE A 309 -29.87 -3.45 -7.30
C ILE A 309 -30.63 -2.85 -6.12
N LEU A 310 -31.32 -3.69 -5.36
CA LEU A 310 -32.05 -3.28 -4.15
C LEU A 310 -31.16 -3.30 -2.91
N ALA A 311 -30.37 -4.37 -2.80
CA ALA A 311 -29.60 -4.64 -1.60
C ALA A 311 -28.37 -5.50 -1.89
N TYR A 312 -27.36 -5.34 -1.02
CA TYR A 312 -26.23 -6.24 -0.91
C TYR A 312 -26.17 -6.83 0.50
N ASP A 313 -26.08 -8.16 0.58
CA ASP A 313 -25.61 -8.86 1.77
C ASP A 313 -24.20 -9.39 1.47
N MET A 314 -23.20 -8.91 2.22
CA MET A 314 -21.79 -9.20 1.98
C MET A 314 -21.16 -9.87 3.20
N ASP A 315 -20.59 -11.05 3.01
CA ASP A 315 -19.70 -11.71 3.96
C ASP A 315 -18.26 -11.58 3.46
N LEU A 316 -17.47 -10.75 4.13
CA LEU A 316 -16.10 -10.41 3.72
C LEU A 316 -15.09 -10.97 4.72
N THR A 317 -14.11 -11.72 4.24
CA THR A 317 -12.96 -12.18 5.04
C THR A 317 -11.67 -11.56 4.52
N ILE A 318 -10.98 -10.84 5.41
CA ILE A 318 -9.74 -10.14 5.11
C ILE A 318 -8.60 -10.80 5.89
N GLY A 319 -7.64 -11.36 5.14
CA GLY A 319 -6.46 -12.03 5.68
C GLY A 319 -5.22 -11.70 4.88
N ARG A 320 -4.78 -12.59 3.99
CA ARG A 320 -3.75 -12.25 2.99
C ARG A 320 -4.30 -11.44 1.82
N GLN A 321 -5.54 -11.69 1.46
CA GLN A 321 -6.31 -11.03 0.40
C GLN A 321 -7.79 -11.02 0.79
N LEU A 322 -8.62 -10.33 0.02
CA LEU A 322 -10.06 -10.36 0.21
C LEU A 322 -10.64 -11.69 -0.28
N HIS A 323 -11.52 -12.29 0.53
CA HIS A 323 -12.44 -13.34 0.11
C HIS A 323 -13.85 -12.82 0.37
N SER A 324 -14.69 -12.94 -0.64
CA SER A 324 -16.01 -12.33 -0.67
C SER A 324 -17.07 -13.35 -1.02
N ASP A 325 -18.17 -13.29 -0.29
CA ASP A 325 -19.41 -13.99 -0.56
C ASP A 325 -20.53 -12.95 -0.54
N ILE A 326 -20.98 -12.54 -1.73
CA ILE A 326 -21.89 -11.41 -1.88
C ILE A 326 -23.19 -11.89 -2.50
N LYS A 327 -24.31 -11.61 -1.85
CA LYS A 327 -25.65 -11.74 -2.42
C LYS A 327 -26.15 -10.37 -2.86
N ILE A 328 -26.67 -10.33 -4.08
CA ILE A 328 -27.16 -9.13 -4.74
C ILE A 328 -28.65 -9.34 -4.97
N SER A 329 -29.50 -8.58 -4.28
CA SER A 329 -30.94 -8.58 -4.54
C SER A 329 -31.25 -7.66 -5.70
N LEU A 330 -31.97 -8.16 -6.70
CA LEU A 330 -32.29 -7.47 -7.94
C LEU A 330 -33.73 -6.95 -7.94
N ASP A 331 -33.92 -5.76 -8.50
CA ASP A 331 -35.22 -5.25 -8.92
C ASP A 331 -35.27 -5.25 -10.45
N GLU A 332 -35.95 -6.26 -10.99
CA GLU A 332 -36.12 -6.46 -12.42
C GLU A 332 -37.61 -6.39 -12.79
N LYS A 333 -37.93 -5.57 -13.79
CA LYS A 333 -39.30 -5.43 -14.29
C LYS A 333 -39.73 -6.67 -15.08
N GLU A 334 -38.84 -7.16 -15.93
CA GLU A 334 -38.99 -8.38 -16.75
C GLU A 334 -37.73 -9.25 -16.57
N TYR A 335 -37.83 -10.54 -16.93
CA TYR A 335 -36.67 -11.42 -16.88
C TYR A 335 -35.65 -10.98 -17.94
N LEU A 336 -34.36 -11.02 -17.59
CA LEU A 336 -33.26 -10.73 -18.51
C LEU A 336 -32.49 -12.01 -18.83
N ASN A 337 -32.03 -12.13 -20.08
CA ASN A 337 -31.18 -13.25 -20.51
C ASN A 337 -29.78 -13.20 -19.88
N SER A 338 -29.33 -12.00 -19.48
CA SER A 338 -28.00 -11.78 -18.92
C SER A 338 -27.97 -10.55 -18.00
N TYR A 339 -27.17 -10.63 -16.95
CA TYR A 339 -26.92 -9.54 -16.00
C TYR A 339 -25.45 -9.14 -16.08
N LYS A 340 -25.21 -7.87 -16.37
CA LYS A 340 -23.87 -7.31 -16.60
C LYS A 340 -23.41 -6.52 -15.39
N PHE A 341 -22.19 -6.80 -14.96
CA PHE A 341 -21.53 -6.15 -13.82
C PHE A 341 -20.11 -5.72 -14.18
N THR A 342 -19.62 -4.73 -13.45
CA THR A 342 -18.22 -4.35 -13.36
C THR A 342 -17.66 -4.86 -12.03
N LEU A 343 -16.63 -5.69 -12.10
CA LEU A 343 -15.87 -6.21 -10.95
C LEU A 343 -14.39 -6.23 -11.35
N TYR A 344 -13.55 -5.51 -10.61
CA TYR A 344 -12.14 -5.34 -10.96
C TYR A 344 -11.44 -6.69 -11.23
N ARG A 345 -10.70 -6.77 -12.34
CA ARG A 345 -10.22 -8.00 -12.98
C ARG A 345 -9.44 -8.95 -12.07
N ASN A 346 -8.76 -8.43 -11.05
CA ASN A 346 -7.90 -9.23 -10.18
C ASN A 346 -8.65 -9.85 -8.97
N TYR A 347 -9.98 -9.67 -8.90
CA TYR A 347 -10.86 -10.45 -8.04
C TYR A 347 -11.34 -11.68 -8.79
N ASN A 348 -10.69 -12.82 -8.61
CA ASN A 348 -11.02 -14.06 -9.30
C ASN A 348 -12.37 -14.63 -8.85
N VAL A 349 -13.31 -14.77 -9.77
CA VAL A 349 -14.66 -15.32 -9.49
C VAL A 349 -14.55 -16.84 -9.42
N GLU A 350 -14.93 -17.41 -8.28
CA GLU A 350 -14.90 -18.84 -8.02
C GLU A 350 -16.20 -19.51 -8.46
N LYS A 351 -17.34 -18.88 -8.15
CA LYS A 351 -18.67 -19.41 -8.46
C LYS A 351 -19.74 -18.33 -8.42
N ILE A 352 -20.78 -18.49 -9.24
CA ILE A 352 -22.00 -17.67 -9.21
C ILE A 352 -23.21 -18.59 -9.02
N LEU A 353 -24.12 -18.18 -8.14
CA LEU A 353 -25.28 -18.96 -7.73
C LEU A 353 -26.57 -18.14 -7.86
N SER A 354 -27.67 -18.81 -8.22
CA SER A 354 -29.02 -18.26 -8.08
C SER A 354 -29.52 -18.34 -6.64
N LYS A 355 -30.67 -17.73 -6.34
CA LYS A 355 -31.40 -17.87 -5.07
C LYS A 355 -31.63 -19.33 -4.63
N LYS A 356 -31.80 -20.24 -5.61
CA LYS A 356 -32.01 -21.69 -5.37
C LYS A 356 -30.69 -22.46 -5.18
N ASN A 357 -29.55 -21.76 -5.11
CA ASN A 357 -28.19 -22.31 -5.08
C ASN A 357 -27.79 -23.12 -6.34
N GLU A 358 -28.44 -22.85 -7.48
CA GLU A 358 -28.05 -23.42 -8.78
C GLU A 358 -26.86 -22.65 -9.35
N ILE A 359 -25.95 -23.34 -10.05
CA ILE A 359 -24.77 -22.70 -10.65
C ILE A 359 -25.21 -21.94 -11.90
N LEU A 360 -24.89 -20.65 -11.95
CA LEU A 360 -25.11 -19.81 -13.13
C LEU A 360 -23.85 -19.77 -13.97
N GLU A 361 -24.00 -19.91 -15.28
CA GLU A 361 -22.91 -19.70 -16.23
C GLU A 361 -22.57 -18.22 -16.32
N PHE A 362 -21.29 -17.90 -16.48
CA PHE A 362 -20.85 -16.53 -16.62
C PHE A 362 -19.68 -16.41 -17.60
N ARG A 363 -19.58 -15.23 -18.21
CA ARG A 363 -18.44 -14.82 -19.03
C ARG A 363 -17.72 -13.68 -18.34
N ARG A 364 -16.38 -13.72 -18.36
CA ARG A 364 -15.53 -12.62 -17.87
C ARG A 364 -14.61 -12.13 -18.96
N GLU A 365 -14.58 -10.82 -19.14
CA GLU A 365 -13.65 -10.11 -20.02
C GLU A 365 -13.03 -8.95 -19.25
N GLY A 366 -11.89 -9.19 -18.62
CA GLY A 366 -11.22 -8.16 -17.82
C GLY A 366 -12.01 -7.78 -16.57
N ASP A 367 -12.37 -6.50 -16.48
CA ASP A 367 -13.16 -5.92 -15.38
C ASP A 367 -14.67 -6.16 -15.54
N TYR A 368 -15.10 -6.79 -16.64
CA TYR A 368 -16.49 -7.00 -17.00
C TYR A 368 -16.94 -8.45 -16.76
N LEU A 369 -18.05 -8.60 -16.05
CA LEU A 369 -18.66 -9.88 -15.70
C LEU A 369 -20.09 -9.94 -16.24
N GLU A 370 -20.43 -11.00 -16.96
CA GLU A 370 -21.76 -11.24 -17.51
C GLU A 370 -22.29 -12.56 -16.99
N VAL A 371 -23.41 -12.53 -16.29
CA VAL A 371 -24.07 -13.70 -15.70
C VAL A 371 -25.26 -14.08 -16.57
N PHE A 372 -25.29 -15.32 -17.08
CA PHE A 372 -26.38 -15.77 -17.94
C PHE A 372 -27.53 -16.33 -17.10
N ASN A 373 -28.75 -15.96 -17.49
CA ASN A 373 -29.97 -16.52 -16.94
C ASN A 373 -30.43 -17.69 -17.82
N PRO A 374 -30.36 -18.94 -17.32
CA PRO A 374 -30.80 -20.09 -18.10
C PRO A 374 -32.33 -20.26 -18.08
N THR A 375 -33.04 -19.43 -17.32
CA THR A 375 -34.49 -19.54 -17.10
C THR A 375 -35.23 -18.39 -17.77
N ASN A 376 -36.48 -18.62 -18.16
CA ASN A 376 -37.41 -17.56 -18.59
C ASN A 376 -38.13 -16.93 -17.39
N GLU A 377 -37.45 -16.91 -16.23
CA GLU A 377 -37.94 -16.39 -14.96
C GLU A 377 -36.97 -15.34 -14.43
N LYS A 378 -37.47 -14.49 -13.52
CA LYS A 378 -36.68 -13.51 -12.79
C LYS A 378 -35.69 -14.22 -11.86
N LEU A 379 -34.43 -13.78 -11.82
CA LEU A 379 -33.44 -14.36 -10.91
C LEU A 379 -33.66 -13.91 -9.47
N GLU A 380 -34.16 -12.69 -9.25
CA GLU A 380 -34.37 -12.03 -7.94
C GLU A 380 -33.10 -11.81 -7.09
N GLU A 381 -32.16 -12.76 -7.11
CA GLU A 381 -30.91 -12.74 -6.37
C GLU A 381 -29.80 -13.43 -7.17
N ILE A 382 -28.62 -12.80 -7.18
CA ILE A 382 -27.37 -13.39 -7.66
C ILE A 382 -26.36 -13.40 -6.51
N ARG A 383 -25.78 -14.57 -6.22
CA ARG A 383 -24.71 -14.72 -5.24
C ARG A 383 -23.38 -14.98 -5.93
N ILE A 384 -22.37 -14.15 -5.66
CA ILE A 384 -21.05 -14.21 -6.31
C ILE A 384 -19.99 -14.47 -5.24
N LEU A 385 -19.26 -15.58 -5.39
CA LEU A 385 -18.11 -15.93 -4.57
C LEU A 385 -16.83 -15.62 -5.33
N TYR A 386 -15.94 -14.84 -4.74
CA TYR A 386 -14.69 -14.45 -5.38
C TYR A 386 -13.59 -14.12 -4.36
N SER A 387 -12.34 -14.16 -4.81
CA SER A 387 -11.20 -13.78 -3.98
C SER A 387 -10.12 -13.07 -4.79
N GLY A 388 -9.39 -12.15 -4.16
CA GLY A 388 -8.34 -11.38 -4.84
C GLY A 388 -8.09 -10.03 -4.21
N TYR A 389 -7.49 -9.12 -4.98
CA TYR A 389 -7.09 -7.80 -4.50
C TYR A 389 -6.71 -6.82 -5.61
N SER A 390 -6.78 -5.52 -5.33
CA SER A 390 -6.10 -4.50 -6.13
C SER A 390 -4.69 -4.24 -5.56
N PRO A 391 -3.66 -4.08 -6.41
CA PRO A 391 -2.34 -3.60 -5.96
C PRO A 391 -2.37 -2.19 -5.34
N VAL A 392 -3.36 -1.37 -5.70
CA VAL A 392 -3.56 0.00 -5.20
C VAL A 392 -4.51 0.01 -4.00
N PHE A 393 -5.69 -0.60 -4.15
CA PHE A 393 -6.71 -0.68 -3.11
C PHE A 393 -6.58 -2.00 -2.36
N TYR A 394 -5.60 -2.03 -1.46
CA TYR A 394 -5.15 -3.24 -0.79
C TYR A 394 -6.09 -3.69 0.33
N SER A 395 -6.10 -5.00 0.61
CA SER A 395 -6.93 -5.61 1.65
C SER A 395 -6.20 -6.83 2.23
N ASN A 396 -5.48 -6.61 3.32
CA ASN A 396 -4.69 -7.63 4.00
C ASN A 396 -4.72 -7.44 5.53
N SER A 397 -3.94 -8.24 6.25
CA SER A 397 -3.90 -8.27 7.72
C SER A 397 -3.23 -7.05 8.36
N GLN A 398 -2.66 -6.16 7.55
CA GLN A 398 -1.95 -4.96 8.02
C GLN A 398 -2.71 -3.67 7.66
N GLY A 399 -3.35 -3.62 6.48
CA GLY A 399 -4.20 -2.51 6.10
C GLY A 399 -5.29 -2.89 5.11
N VAL A 400 -6.36 -2.09 5.12
CA VAL A 400 -7.52 -2.22 4.25
C VAL A 400 -7.84 -0.84 3.70
N LEU A 401 -7.85 -0.72 2.39
CA LEU A 401 -8.33 0.43 1.64
C LEU A 401 -9.24 -0.09 0.53
N LEU A 402 -10.54 -0.18 0.82
CA LEU A 402 -11.57 -0.60 -0.12
C LEU A 402 -12.56 0.57 -0.29
N PRO A 403 -12.26 1.53 -1.18
CA PRO A 403 -13.08 2.71 -1.37
C PRO A 403 -14.35 2.37 -2.17
N GLY A 404 -15.49 2.94 -1.78
CA GLY A 404 -16.77 2.66 -2.44
C GLY A 404 -16.86 3.10 -3.89
N CYS A 405 -15.97 3.99 -4.34
CA CYS A 405 -15.90 4.42 -5.73
C CYS A 405 -15.15 3.45 -6.65
N PHE A 406 -14.64 2.34 -6.12
CA PHE A 406 -13.90 1.34 -6.87
C PHE A 406 -14.65 0.01 -6.85
N PRO A 407 -14.74 -0.74 -7.97
CA PRO A 407 -15.50 -1.98 -8.06
C PRO A 407 -14.77 -3.16 -7.39
N TYR A 408 -14.53 -3.08 -6.08
CA TYR A 408 -14.10 -4.21 -5.25
C TYR A 408 -15.25 -5.18 -4.92
N TYR A 409 -16.48 -4.75 -5.21
CA TYR A 409 -17.69 -5.54 -5.27
C TYR A 409 -18.41 -5.32 -6.61
N PRO A 410 -19.28 -6.25 -7.05
CA PRO A 410 -19.93 -6.17 -8.35
C PRO A 410 -20.82 -4.94 -8.46
N ILE A 411 -20.54 -4.03 -9.39
CA ILE A 411 -21.35 -2.84 -9.69
C ILE A 411 -22.16 -3.10 -10.97
N GLU A 412 -23.41 -2.68 -11.01
CA GLU A 412 -24.31 -2.85 -12.15
C GLU A 412 -23.83 -2.14 -13.43
N GLY A 413 -23.92 -2.84 -14.57
CA GLY A 413 -23.48 -2.38 -15.88
C GLY A 413 -21.98 -2.46 -16.10
N TYR A 414 -21.56 -2.14 -17.33
CA TYR A 414 -20.15 -2.01 -17.69
C TYR A 414 -19.74 -0.56 -17.52
N LYS A 415 -18.75 -0.32 -16.66
CA LYS A 415 -18.21 0.99 -16.35
C LYS A 415 -16.76 1.09 -16.78
N LYS A 416 -16.37 2.24 -17.35
CA LYS A 416 -14.96 2.61 -17.46
C LYS A 416 -14.44 2.99 -16.08
N ILE A 417 -13.28 2.44 -15.70
CA ILE A 417 -12.75 2.61 -14.34
C ILE A 417 -11.35 3.21 -14.33
N TYR A 418 -10.73 3.44 -15.49
CA TYR A 418 -9.36 3.94 -15.58
C TYR A 418 -9.19 4.99 -16.68
N LEU A 419 -8.45 6.05 -16.37
CA LEU A 419 -8.07 7.10 -17.30
C LEU A 419 -6.58 6.97 -17.62
N LYS A 420 -6.29 6.44 -18.81
CA LYS A 420 -4.92 6.09 -19.23
C LYS A 420 -4.00 7.30 -19.37
N GLU A 421 -4.53 8.47 -19.73
CA GLU A 421 -3.77 9.69 -19.94
C GLU A 421 -3.17 10.26 -18.65
N GLN A 422 -3.80 9.95 -17.51
CA GLN A 422 -3.41 10.43 -16.18
C GLN A 422 -2.96 9.29 -15.26
N SER A 423 -3.04 8.03 -15.71
CA SER A 423 -2.75 6.84 -14.91
C SER A 423 -3.54 6.76 -13.58
N VAL A 424 -4.82 7.17 -13.59
CA VAL A 424 -5.68 7.21 -12.41
C VAL A 424 -7.01 6.48 -12.62
N TYR A 425 -7.60 6.04 -11.52
CA TYR A 425 -8.92 5.44 -11.47
C TYR A 425 -10.03 6.50 -11.53
N ILE A 426 -11.08 6.19 -12.29
CA ILE A 426 -12.29 7.00 -12.42
C ILE A 426 -13.24 6.57 -11.28
N PRO A 427 -13.63 7.48 -10.37
CA PRO A 427 -14.52 7.13 -9.27
C PRO A 427 -15.94 6.83 -9.80
N ILE A 428 -16.50 5.69 -9.40
CA ILE A 428 -17.88 5.30 -9.70
C ILE A 428 -18.79 5.76 -8.56
N ILE A 429 -19.79 6.57 -8.87
CA ILE A 429 -20.78 7.07 -7.90
C ILE A 429 -22.17 6.76 -8.42
N ARG A 430 -22.98 6.03 -7.65
CA ARG A 430 -24.39 5.77 -7.98
C ARG A 430 -25.22 7.02 -7.75
N ASP A 431 -26.26 7.22 -8.56
CA ASP A 431 -27.21 8.30 -8.32
C ASP A 431 -28.08 7.99 -7.07
N ASP A 432 -28.47 6.73 -6.89
CA ASP A 432 -29.35 6.27 -5.81
C ASP A 432 -28.62 5.59 -4.65
N SER A 433 -29.25 5.64 -3.47
CA SER A 433 -28.81 4.88 -2.29
C SER A 433 -29.51 3.52 -2.25
N ILE A 434 -28.77 2.50 -1.85
CA ILE A 434 -29.25 1.12 -1.75
C ILE A 434 -28.88 0.53 -0.40
N LYS A 435 -29.53 -0.58 -0.02
CA LYS A 435 -29.32 -1.20 1.29
C LYS A 435 -28.05 -2.04 1.29
N PHE A 436 -27.25 -1.89 2.33
CA PHE A 436 -26.07 -2.70 2.57
C PHE A 436 -26.15 -3.37 3.94
N ASN A 437 -25.73 -4.61 3.98
CA ASN A 437 -25.48 -5.40 5.17
C ASN A 437 -24.15 -6.14 4.98
N VAL A 438 -23.13 -5.75 5.73
CA VAL A 438 -21.74 -6.15 5.51
C VAL A 438 -21.17 -6.75 6.78
N SER A 439 -20.93 -8.05 6.78
CA SER A 439 -20.29 -8.81 7.84
C SER A 439 -18.81 -8.96 7.53
N ILE A 440 -17.93 -8.55 8.46
CA ILE A 440 -16.48 -8.51 8.22
C ILE A 440 -15.73 -9.36 9.23
N LYS A 441 -14.91 -10.27 8.71
CA LYS A 441 -13.91 -11.02 9.48
C LYS A 441 -12.52 -10.51 9.16
N SER A 442 -11.94 -9.74 10.08
CA SER A 442 -10.59 -9.18 9.98
C SER A 442 -9.89 -9.19 11.34
N ASN A 443 -8.57 -9.16 11.35
CA ASN A 443 -7.75 -8.92 12.55
C ASN A 443 -7.56 -7.42 12.85
N LEU A 444 -8.05 -6.55 11.96
CA LEU A 444 -7.97 -5.10 12.09
C LEU A 444 -9.34 -4.53 12.51
N ASP A 445 -9.29 -3.41 13.22
CA ASP A 445 -10.47 -2.57 13.40
C ASP A 445 -10.81 -1.90 12.07
N ILE A 446 -11.97 -2.26 11.52
CA ILE A 446 -12.49 -1.71 10.28
C ILE A 446 -13.44 -0.55 10.58
N TYR A 447 -13.33 0.49 9.76
CA TYR A 447 -14.16 1.68 9.74
C TYR A 447 -14.88 1.78 8.40
N SER A 448 -16.11 2.32 8.44
CA SER A 448 -16.97 2.43 7.26
C SER A 448 -17.86 3.66 7.32
N ASN A 449 -18.37 4.06 6.16
CA ASN A 449 -19.44 5.04 6.04
C ASN A 449 -20.76 4.53 6.65
N LEU A 450 -21.00 3.22 6.66
CA LEU A 450 -22.19 2.61 7.25
C LEU A 450 -22.19 2.61 8.78
N GLN A 451 -23.37 2.44 9.40
CA GLN A 451 -23.47 2.27 10.85
C GLN A 451 -22.87 0.93 11.27
N LYS A 452 -22.17 0.90 12.41
CA LYS A 452 -21.47 -0.28 12.91
C LYS A 452 -22.20 -0.89 14.10
N GLU A 453 -22.40 -2.20 14.07
CA GLU A 453 -22.82 -3.02 15.22
C GLU A 453 -21.93 -4.26 15.28
N ASN A 454 -21.07 -4.33 16.29
CA ASN A 454 -20.02 -5.35 16.40
C ASN A 454 -19.11 -5.35 15.14
N ASN A 455 -19.09 -6.48 14.42
CA ASN A 455 -18.34 -6.66 13.17
C ASN A 455 -19.23 -6.54 11.92
N ASN A 456 -20.46 -6.06 12.08
CA ASN A 456 -21.41 -5.87 11.01
C ASN A 456 -21.61 -4.37 10.75
N PHE A 457 -21.80 -4.04 9.48
CA PHE A 457 -22.09 -2.69 9.02
C PHE A 457 -23.38 -2.69 8.22
N PHE A 458 -24.27 -1.76 8.50
CA PHE A 458 -25.56 -1.69 7.81
C PHE A 458 -26.01 -0.25 7.56
N GLY A 459 -26.87 -0.08 6.56
CA GLY A 459 -27.50 1.19 6.23
C GLY A 459 -27.78 1.35 4.75
N GLU A 460 -28.32 2.51 4.38
CA GLU A 460 -28.51 2.90 2.99
C GLU A 460 -27.40 3.87 2.58
N ALA A 461 -26.73 3.59 1.46
CA ALA A 461 -25.65 4.43 0.93
C ALA A 461 -25.55 4.28 -0.59
N GLN A 462 -24.87 5.22 -1.26
CA GLN A 462 -24.55 5.11 -2.69
C GLN A 462 -23.45 4.06 -2.95
N ALA A 463 -22.55 3.91 -1.98
CA ALA A 463 -21.47 2.95 -2.02
C ALA A 463 -20.98 2.63 -0.60
N VAL A 464 -20.24 1.53 -0.45
CA VAL A 464 -19.60 1.16 0.81
C VAL A 464 -18.11 1.36 0.71
N THR A 465 -17.56 2.07 1.68
CA THR A 465 -16.14 2.27 1.89
C THR A 465 -15.73 1.51 3.15
N LEU A 466 -14.63 0.76 3.08
CA LEU A 466 -14.03 0.06 4.22
C LEU A 466 -12.56 0.46 4.34
N ILE A 467 -12.17 0.94 5.51
CA ILE A 467 -10.79 1.34 5.80
C ILE A 467 -10.32 0.69 7.12
N GLY A 468 -9.08 0.22 7.15
CA GLY A 468 -8.45 -0.34 8.35
C GLY A 468 -6.93 -0.21 8.28
N GLY A 469 -6.29 -0.14 9.45
CA GLY A 469 -4.85 0.15 9.58
C GLY A 469 -4.63 1.20 10.67
N PHE A 470 -3.71 2.13 10.45
CA PHE A 470 -3.46 3.25 11.38
C PHE A 470 -4.49 4.38 11.23
N VAL A 471 -5.74 4.09 11.59
CA VAL A 471 -6.86 5.03 11.55
C VAL A 471 -7.40 5.30 12.95
N GLU A 472 -7.79 6.54 13.19
CA GLU A 472 -8.50 6.97 14.39
C GLU A 472 -9.85 7.62 14.05
N GLU A 473 -10.87 7.32 14.83
CA GLU A 473 -12.18 7.95 14.74
C GLU A 473 -12.25 9.16 15.69
N LYS A 474 -12.72 10.29 15.19
CA LYS A 474 -12.94 11.53 15.97
C LYS A 474 -14.30 12.12 15.67
N ASN A 475 -15.04 12.48 16.72
CA ASN A 475 -16.27 13.26 16.61
C ASN A 475 -15.92 14.75 16.54
N ILE A 476 -16.35 15.43 15.47
CA ILE A 476 -16.10 16.85 15.24
C ILE A 476 -17.42 17.53 14.91
N GLY A 477 -18.00 18.21 15.90
CA GLY A 477 -19.35 18.77 15.79
C GLY A 477 -20.35 17.65 15.49
N ASN A 478 -21.04 17.75 14.35
CA ASN A 478 -22.02 16.76 13.89
C ASN A 478 -21.44 15.73 12.90
N ASN A 479 -20.13 15.73 12.67
CA ASN A 479 -19.45 14.88 11.71
C ASN A 479 -18.54 13.88 12.43
N ILE A 480 -18.31 12.75 11.78
CA ILE A 480 -17.30 11.77 12.21
C ILE A 480 -16.14 11.85 11.23
N PHE A 481 -14.93 12.01 11.75
CA PHE A 481 -13.70 12.06 10.98
C PHE A 481 -12.85 10.83 11.25
N TYR A 482 -12.52 10.11 10.19
CA TYR A 482 -11.58 9.00 10.17
C TYR A 482 -10.23 9.53 9.70
N GLY A 483 -9.36 9.86 10.66
CA GLY A 483 -8.04 10.44 10.42
C GLY A 483 -6.93 9.39 10.42
N LEU A 484 -5.86 9.65 9.69
CA LEU A 484 -4.66 8.82 9.73
C LEU A 484 -3.88 9.13 11.01
N THR A 485 -3.54 8.11 11.77
CA THR A 485 -2.88 8.27 13.08
C THR A 485 -1.47 8.84 12.95
N LEU A 486 -0.80 8.48 11.85
CA LEU A 486 0.58 8.85 11.55
C LEU A 486 0.67 10.20 10.84
N GLU A 487 -0.42 10.67 10.23
CA GLU A 487 -0.51 11.97 9.56
C GLU A 487 -1.66 12.81 10.14
N LYS A 488 -1.36 13.64 11.13
CA LYS A 488 -2.38 14.43 11.83
C LYS A 488 -2.73 15.70 11.05
N LEU A 489 -3.95 15.74 10.52
CA LEU A 489 -4.52 16.96 9.97
C LEU A 489 -5.16 17.85 11.06
N ASN A 490 -5.07 19.16 10.88
CA ASN A 490 -5.76 20.12 11.75
C ASN A 490 -7.25 20.14 11.41
N THR A 491 -8.07 19.63 12.32
CA THR A 491 -9.50 19.46 12.13
C THR A 491 -10.33 20.71 12.43
N ASN A 492 -9.73 21.79 12.92
CA ASN A 492 -10.46 23.02 13.27
C ASN A 492 -11.23 23.61 12.07
N ALA A 493 -10.70 23.47 10.86
CA ALA A 493 -11.36 23.95 9.66
C ALA A 493 -12.71 23.26 9.39
N LEU A 494 -12.91 22.03 9.87
CA LEU A 494 -14.18 21.31 9.74
C LEU A 494 -15.29 21.90 10.61
N LEU A 495 -14.95 22.55 11.74
CA LEU A 495 -15.93 23.21 12.60
C LEU A 495 -16.51 24.47 11.96
N ASP A 496 -15.68 25.22 11.23
CA ASP A 496 -16.05 26.49 10.59
C ASP A 496 -16.45 26.33 9.12
N ILE A 497 -16.57 25.09 8.64
CA ILE A 497 -16.63 24.82 7.20
C ILE A 497 -17.84 25.43 6.51
N ASN A 498 -18.97 25.49 7.20
CA ASN A 498 -20.18 26.12 6.68
C ASN A 498 -19.96 27.61 6.41
N ASN A 499 -19.24 28.31 7.28
CA ASN A 499 -18.88 29.72 7.10
C ASN A 499 -17.90 29.90 5.95
N ILE A 500 -16.94 28.98 5.81
CA ILE A 500 -15.95 28.96 4.72
C ILE A 500 -16.64 28.80 3.35
N LEU A 501 -17.69 27.98 3.27
CA LEU A 501 -18.40 27.70 2.02
C LEU A 501 -19.46 28.75 1.65
N GLN A 502 -19.92 29.60 2.59
CA GLN A 502 -21.01 30.57 2.32
C GLN A 502 -20.78 31.47 1.09
N PRO A 503 -19.59 32.08 0.87
CA PRO A 503 -19.38 32.95 -0.29
C PRO A 503 -19.59 32.22 -1.62
N TYR A 504 -19.19 30.94 -1.67
CA TYR A 504 -19.30 30.11 -2.86
C TYR A 504 -20.70 29.57 -3.07
N LYS A 505 -21.44 29.29 -1.98
CA LYS A 505 -22.88 29.05 -2.05
C LYS A 505 -23.57 30.20 -2.75
N ASN A 506 -23.35 31.43 -2.30
CA ASN A 506 -23.96 32.63 -2.90
C ASN A 506 -23.60 32.83 -4.39
N MET A 507 -22.41 32.40 -4.82
CA MET A 507 -21.92 32.62 -6.19
C MET A 507 -22.37 31.52 -7.18
N PHE A 508 -22.40 30.26 -6.75
CA PHE A 508 -22.49 29.11 -7.66
C PHE A 508 -23.68 28.17 -7.39
N LEU A 509 -24.27 28.15 -6.19
CA LEU A 509 -25.10 27.04 -5.74
C LEU A 509 -26.37 27.47 -5.00
N GLU A 510 -27.40 26.63 -5.02
CA GLU A 510 -28.50 26.72 -4.06
C GLU A 510 -28.05 26.12 -2.70
N ASN A 511 -28.56 26.67 -1.59
CA ASN A 511 -28.02 26.44 -0.23
C ASN A 511 -27.90 24.96 0.22
N GLU A 512 -28.66 24.04 -0.39
CA GLU A 512 -28.84 22.65 0.03
C GLU A 512 -27.72 21.68 -0.45
N GLU A 513 -26.97 22.01 -1.51
CA GLU A 513 -26.10 21.02 -2.17
C GLU A 513 -24.67 20.92 -1.57
N LEU A 514 -24.21 21.98 -0.91
CA LEU A 514 -22.92 22.03 -0.19
C LEU A 514 -23.14 21.85 1.32
N ASN A 515 -23.64 20.69 1.73
CA ASN A 515 -23.76 20.34 3.14
C ASN A 515 -22.85 19.16 3.50
N ILE A 516 -22.05 19.33 4.54
CA ILE A 516 -21.11 18.35 5.07
C ILE A 516 -21.60 17.84 6.44
N THR A 517 -22.57 18.55 7.03
CA THR A 517 -23.15 18.24 8.32
C THR A 517 -23.80 16.85 8.28
N GLY A 518 -23.38 15.96 9.17
CA GLY A 518 -23.83 14.58 9.23
C GLY A 518 -23.09 13.62 8.29
N LYS A 519 -22.15 14.11 7.47
CA LYS A 519 -21.31 13.23 6.64
C LYS A 519 -20.16 12.65 7.46
N LYS A 520 -19.76 11.43 7.10
CA LYS A 520 -18.49 10.84 7.51
C LYS A 520 -17.36 11.33 6.61
N ILE A 521 -16.24 11.72 7.20
CA ILE A 521 -15.11 12.32 6.49
C ILE A 521 -13.91 11.39 6.64
N PHE A 522 -13.38 10.91 5.52
CA PHE A 522 -12.21 10.06 5.48
C PHE A 522 -10.99 10.87 5.04
N GLN A 523 -9.92 10.86 5.83
CA GLN A 523 -8.63 11.32 5.36
C GLN A 523 -8.11 10.36 4.29
N SER A 524 -7.77 10.91 3.12
CA SER A 524 -7.28 10.15 1.97
C SER A 524 -5.82 9.73 2.21
N PRO A 525 -5.51 8.43 2.14
CA PRO A 525 -4.12 7.98 2.16
C PRO A 525 -3.39 8.34 0.86
N ALA A 526 -2.05 8.43 0.91
CA ALA A 526 -1.23 8.85 -0.22
C ALA A 526 -1.47 8.02 -1.51
N THR A 527 -1.66 6.70 -1.38
CA THR A 527 -1.96 5.83 -2.53
C THR A 527 -3.33 6.13 -3.14
N PHE A 528 -4.33 6.49 -2.32
CA PHE A 528 -5.65 6.89 -2.82
C PHE A 528 -5.57 8.21 -3.57
N THR A 529 -4.96 9.22 -2.95
CA THR A 529 -4.80 10.57 -3.50
C THR A 529 -4.02 10.56 -4.82
N SER A 530 -2.99 9.72 -4.95
CA SER A 530 -2.16 9.67 -6.17
C SER A 530 -2.75 8.83 -7.30
N ARG A 531 -3.73 7.96 -7.02
CA ARG A 531 -4.24 6.98 -8.00
C ARG A 531 -5.72 7.13 -8.33
N VAL A 532 -6.43 8.07 -7.73
CA VAL A 532 -7.83 8.38 -8.07
C VAL A 532 -7.90 9.77 -8.68
N MET A 533 -8.76 9.95 -9.69
CA MET A 533 -9.01 11.26 -10.28
C MET A 533 -9.30 12.33 -9.22
N ASP A 534 -9.03 13.58 -9.56
CA ASP A 534 -9.23 14.72 -8.67
C ASP A 534 -8.49 14.58 -7.32
N ASN A 535 -7.30 13.97 -7.34
CA ASN A 535 -6.46 13.75 -6.16
C ASN A 535 -7.16 12.94 -5.03
N GLY A 536 -8.02 11.99 -5.41
CA GLY A 536 -8.79 11.20 -4.45
C GLY A 536 -9.93 11.96 -3.77
N LEU A 537 -10.34 13.09 -4.32
CA LEU A 537 -11.59 13.71 -3.88
C LEU A 537 -12.79 12.93 -4.41
N VAL A 538 -13.53 12.30 -3.50
CA VAL A 538 -14.75 11.58 -3.84
C VAL A 538 -15.81 11.89 -2.79
N SER A 539 -16.94 12.48 -3.22
CA SER A 539 -18.07 12.78 -2.33
C SER A 539 -19.29 11.94 -2.69
N PHE A 540 -19.83 11.29 -1.67
CA PHE A 540 -21.11 10.62 -1.65
C PHE A 540 -22.10 11.42 -0.80
N LYS A 541 -23.36 11.00 -0.79
CA LYS A 541 -24.43 11.57 0.03
C LYS A 541 -24.11 11.48 1.52
N ASP A 542 -23.52 10.37 1.97
CA ASP A 542 -23.27 10.04 3.37
C ASP A 542 -21.79 10.20 3.81
N HIS A 543 -20.85 10.20 2.87
CA HIS A 543 -19.42 10.34 3.21
C HIS A 543 -18.59 11.04 2.13
N ILE A 544 -17.38 11.49 2.50
CA ILE A 544 -16.44 12.15 1.59
C ILE A 544 -14.99 11.78 1.94
N PHE A 545 -14.15 11.68 0.91
CA PHE A 545 -12.69 11.62 1.04
C PHE A 545 -12.06 13.00 0.88
N VAL A 546 -11.16 13.35 1.80
CA VAL A 546 -10.42 14.63 1.78
C VAL A 546 -8.94 14.37 1.97
N TYR A 547 -8.07 15.00 1.18
CA TYR A 547 -6.62 14.87 1.34
C TYR A 547 -6.04 15.94 2.26
N SER A 548 -6.70 17.11 2.35
CA SER A 548 -6.21 18.25 3.12
C SER A 548 -7.37 18.98 3.79
N LEU A 549 -7.13 19.44 5.03
CA LEU A 549 -8.08 20.29 5.78
C LEU A 549 -7.72 21.79 5.74
N ASN A 550 -6.83 22.23 4.84
CA ASN A 550 -6.63 23.66 4.60
C ASN A 550 -7.90 24.29 4.00
N LYS A 551 -8.25 25.53 4.37
CA LYS A 551 -9.49 26.20 3.95
C LYS A 551 -9.64 26.28 2.43
N GLU A 552 -8.59 26.68 1.72
CA GLU A 552 -8.59 26.80 0.25
C GLU A 552 -8.80 25.44 -0.42
N ASN A 553 -8.07 24.42 0.04
CA ASN A 553 -8.20 23.05 -0.47
C ASN A 553 -9.60 22.49 -0.18
N LEU A 554 -10.15 22.70 1.02
CA LEU A 554 -11.51 22.28 1.34
C LEU A 554 -12.54 22.92 0.41
N ILE A 555 -12.46 24.25 0.18
CA ILE A 555 -13.38 24.94 -0.74
C ILE A 555 -13.32 24.29 -2.12
N HIS A 556 -12.11 24.12 -2.65
CA HIS A 556 -11.88 23.50 -3.94
C HIS A 556 -12.47 22.09 -3.99
N ASP A 557 -12.15 21.29 -3.00
CA ASP A 557 -12.59 19.92 -2.85
C ASP A 557 -14.12 19.82 -2.81
N PHE A 558 -14.79 20.65 -2.02
CA PHE A 558 -16.24 20.63 -1.96
C PHE A 558 -16.90 21.13 -3.25
N LEU A 559 -16.38 22.19 -3.88
CA LEU A 559 -16.93 22.67 -5.15
C LEU A 559 -16.75 21.64 -6.26
N GLN A 560 -15.57 21.03 -6.37
CA GLN A 560 -15.30 19.99 -7.34
C GLN A 560 -16.19 18.77 -7.14
N SER A 561 -16.56 18.45 -5.90
CA SER A 561 -17.47 17.35 -5.59
C SER A 561 -18.91 17.54 -6.09
N THR A 562 -19.33 18.79 -6.35
CA THR A 562 -20.66 19.10 -6.91
C THR A 562 -20.75 18.96 -8.43
N ILE A 563 -19.61 18.73 -9.08
CA ILE A 563 -19.48 18.65 -10.53
C ILE A 563 -19.41 17.17 -10.93
N PRO A 564 -20.33 16.70 -11.80
CA PRO A 564 -20.27 15.34 -12.33
C PRO A 564 -18.94 15.05 -13.02
N GLN A 565 -18.48 13.80 -12.94
CA GLN A 565 -17.30 13.38 -13.69
C GLN A 565 -17.66 13.24 -15.18
N ASP A 566 -17.02 14.06 -16.02
CA ASP A 566 -17.17 13.99 -17.48
C ASP A 566 -15.80 14.22 -18.16
N ILE A 567 -15.33 13.18 -18.85
CA ILE A 567 -14.03 13.15 -19.53
C ILE A 567 -13.90 14.30 -20.55
N LYS A 568 -14.99 14.69 -21.23
CA LYS A 568 -14.97 15.78 -22.22
C LYS A 568 -14.78 17.16 -21.60
N LYS A 569 -15.06 17.29 -20.31
CA LYS A 569 -15.04 18.53 -19.53
C LYS A 569 -13.82 18.66 -18.62
N ILE A 570 -12.95 17.64 -18.55
CA ILE A 570 -11.78 17.63 -17.65
C ILE A 570 -10.89 18.86 -17.88
N GLU A 571 -10.57 19.21 -19.13
CA GLU A 571 -9.61 20.29 -19.42
C GLU A 571 -10.11 21.65 -18.92
N ILE A 572 -11.39 21.98 -19.16
CA ILE A 572 -11.95 23.23 -18.67
C ILE A 572 -12.21 23.21 -17.16
N LYS A 573 -12.56 22.04 -16.59
CA LYS A 573 -12.68 21.84 -15.15
C LYS A 573 -11.36 22.18 -14.45
N THR A 574 -10.23 21.66 -14.94
CA THR A 574 -8.90 21.97 -14.39
C THR A 574 -8.60 23.47 -14.47
N ILE A 575 -8.80 24.11 -15.62
CA ILE A 575 -8.54 25.55 -15.79
C ILE A 575 -9.41 26.40 -14.86
N PHE A 576 -10.69 26.05 -14.73
CA PHE A 576 -11.63 26.75 -13.86
C PHE A 576 -11.18 26.71 -12.39
N PHE A 577 -10.81 25.54 -11.88
CA PHE A 577 -10.37 25.39 -10.50
C PHE A 577 -8.99 25.97 -10.24
N ASP A 578 -8.06 25.81 -11.17
CA ASP A 578 -6.76 26.47 -11.07
C ASP A 578 -6.94 27.99 -11.00
N TYR A 579 -7.87 28.56 -11.79
CA TYR A 579 -8.19 29.99 -11.77
C TYR A 579 -8.79 30.44 -10.44
N LEU A 580 -9.75 29.69 -9.89
CA LEU A 580 -10.37 30.01 -8.60
C LEU A 580 -9.34 30.04 -7.46
N LEU A 581 -8.42 29.07 -7.41
CA LEU A 581 -7.45 28.95 -6.33
C LEU A 581 -6.19 29.81 -6.53
N TYR A 582 -5.69 29.86 -7.75
CA TYR A 582 -4.38 30.40 -8.08
C TYR A 582 -4.45 31.56 -9.07
N LYS A 583 -5.52 32.36 -9.03
CA LYS A 583 -5.76 33.53 -9.90
C LYS A 583 -4.49 34.35 -10.15
N ASN A 584 -3.77 34.75 -9.10
CA ASN A 584 -2.56 35.55 -9.23
C ASN A 584 -1.44 34.82 -9.99
N ARG A 585 -1.29 33.51 -9.80
CA ARG A 585 -0.29 32.71 -10.51
C ARG A 585 -0.64 32.57 -11.99
N ILE A 586 -1.92 32.43 -12.29
CA ILE A 586 -2.44 32.30 -13.65
C ILE A 586 -2.33 33.60 -14.43
N LEU A 587 -2.70 34.71 -13.82
CA LEU A 587 -2.58 36.04 -14.45
C LEU A 587 -1.11 36.39 -14.76
N ASN A 588 -0.17 35.83 -14.00
CA ASN A 588 1.27 36.04 -14.16
C ASN A 588 1.98 35.06 -15.10
N ILE A 589 1.25 34.16 -15.80
CA ILE A 589 1.88 33.29 -16.81
C ILE A 589 2.38 34.17 -17.97
N PRO A 590 3.66 34.07 -18.38
CA PRO A 590 4.21 34.88 -19.47
C PRO A 590 3.42 34.69 -20.77
N LYS A 591 3.08 35.79 -21.47
CA LYS A 591 2.31 35.76 -22.73
C LYS A 591 2.92 34.83 -23.79
N GLU A 592 4.25 34.79 -23.90
CA GLU A 592 4.97 33.89 -24.81
C GLU A 592 4.71 32.39 -24.56
N LYS A 593 4.50 31.99 -23.29
CA LYS A 593 4.14 30.61 -22.94
C LYS A 593 2.68 30.29 -23.28
N LEU A 594 1.78 31.26 -23.16
CA LEU A 594 0.35 31.12 -23.47
C LEU A 594 0.08 31.05 -24.97
N GLU A 595 0.89 31.72 -25.79
CA GLU A 595 0.70 31.79 -27.25
C GLU A 595 1.37 30.63 -28.01
N ASN A 596 2.56 30.19 -27.58
CA ASN A 596 3.37 29.22 -28.33
C ASN A 596 3.19 27.76 -27.91
N ASN A 597 2.64 27.50 -26.73
CA ASN A 597 2.47 26.13 -26.23
C ASN A 597 1.05 25.61 -26.48
N LYS A 598 0.95 24.51 -27.25
CA LYS A 598 -0.31 23.86 -27.61
C LYS A 598 -1.16 23.50 -26.39
N SER A 599 -0.51 23.17 -25.27
CA SER A 599 -1.16 22.81 -23.99
C SER A 599 -1.82 23.98 -23.26
N TYR A 600 -1.53 25.23 -23.62
CA TYR A 600 -2.09 26.41 -22.96
C TYR A 600 -3.13 27.16 -23.80
N LYS A 601 -3.50 26.63 -24.98
CA LYS A 601 -4.46 27.30 -25.88
C LYS A 601 -5.83 27.54 -25.24
N LEU A 602 -6.38 26.52 -24.56
CA LEU A 602 -7.67 26.65 -23.89
C LEU A 602 -7.58 27.63 -22.71
N HIS A 603 -6.47 27.60 -21.97
CA HIS A 603 -6.20 28.51 -20.86
C HIS A 603 -6.18 29.98 -21.32
N ASN A 604 -5.49 30.27 -22.42
CA ASN A 604 -5.47 31.61 -23.01
C ASN A 604 -6.88 32.04 -23.48
N LEU A 605 -7.63 31.13 -24.11
CA LEU A 605 -9.00 31.41 -24.54
C LEU A 605 -9.93 31.71 -23.34
N PHE A 606 -9.78 30.98 -22.24
CA PHE A 606 -10.52 31.20 -21.00
C PHE A 606 -10.25 32.60 -20.42
N LEU A 607 -8.98 32.98 -20.30
CA LEU A 607 -8.58 34.32 -19.83
C LEU A 607 -9.07 35.44 -20.76
N LYS A 608 -9.03 35.21 -22.08
CA LYS A 608 -9.58 36.14 -23.06
C LYS A 608 -11.07 36.36 -22.85
N LYS A 609 -11.85 35.29 -22.63
CA LYS A 609 -13.28 35.38 -22.35
C LYS A 609 -13.57 36.09 -21.04
N ILE A 610 -12.75 35.90 -20.00
CA ILE A 610 -12.87 36.66 -18.74
C ILE A 610 -12.71 38.16 -19.00
N ASN A 611 -11.70 38.56 -19.76
CA ASN A 611 -11.47 39.97 -20.10
C ASN A 611 -12.60 40.56 -20.98
N GLU A 612 -13.19 39.76 -21.87
CA GLU A 612 -14.25 40.20 -22.79
C GLU A 612 -15.64 40.26 -22.14
N LEU A 613 -16.00 39.26 -21.33
CA LEU A 613 -17.37 39.05 -20.83
C LEU A 613 -17.53 39.40 -19.36
N GLY A 614 -16.44 39.58 -18.62
CA GLY A 614 -16.42 39.79 -17.18
C GLY A 614 -16.26 38.48 -16.42
N GLU A 615 -15.49 38.54 -15.34
CA GLU A 615 -15.08 37.40 -14.53
C GLU A 615 -16.26 36.59 -13.97
N ASP A 616 -17.17 37.23 -13.24
CA ASP A 616 -18.31 36.55 -12.62
C ASP A 616 -19.19 35.84 -13.64
N TYR A 617 -19.37 36.43 -14.82
CA TYR A 617 -20.16 35.85 -15.90
C TYR A 617 -19.53 34.57 -16.42
N VAL A 618 -18.22 34.60 -16.71
CA VAL A 618 -17.51 33.42 -17.23
C VAL A 618 -17.45 32.31 -16.18
N LEU A 619 -17.14 32.65 -14.93
CA LEU A 619 -17.08 31.67 -13.85
C LEU A 619 -18.42 30.98 -13.64
N LYS A 620 -19.53 31.72 -13.56
CA LYS A 620 -20.86 31.16 -13.37
C LYS A 620 -21.28 30.25 -14.53
N ASN A 621 -21.15 30.71 -15.78
CA ASN A 621 -21.52 29.89 -16.93
C ASN A 621 -20.62 28.66 -17.10
N THR A 622 -19.33 28.77 -16.75
CA THR A 622 -18.42 27.62 -16.75
C THR A 622 -18.84 26.59 -15.72
N TYR A 623 -19.20 27.05 -14.52
CA TYR A 623 -19.72 26.17 -13.48
C TYR A 623 -21.03 25.47 -13.90
N ASP A 624 -21.98 26.22 -14.46
CA ASP A 624 -23.25 25.67 -14.96
C ASP A 624 -23.03 24.63 -16.08
N PHE A 625 -22.10 24.91 -16.99
CA PHE A 625 -21.68 23.97 -18.04
C PHE A 625 -21.08 22.69 -17.46
N LEU A 626 -20.21 22.82 -16.47
CA LEU A 626 -19.58 21.69 -15.79
C LEU A 626 -20.62 20.80 -15.09
N ARG A 627 -21.68 21.38 -14.50
CA ARG A 627 -22.75 20.61 -13.84
C ARG A 627 -23.75 19.94 -14.77
N ASN A 628 -23.95 20.49 -15.96
CA ASN A 628 -25.00 20.02 -16.86
C ASN A 628 -24.65 18.67 -17.51
N LYS A 629 -25.16 17.55 -16.96
CA LYS A 629 -24.98 16.18 -17.51
C LYS A 629 -25.51 16.03 -18.96
N ASN A 630 -26.44 16.87 -19.40
CA ASN A 630 -27.03 16.81 -20.74
C ASN A 630 -26.23 17.57 -21.79
N ASP A 631 -25.28 18.41 -21.37
CA ASP A 631 -24.44 19.16 -22.29
C ASP A 631 -23.27 18.29 -22.77
N THR A 632 -23.27 17.98 -24.06
CA THR A 632 -22.32 17.05 -24.71
C THR A 632 -21.13 17.73 -25.37
N ARG A 633 -21.06 19.08 -25.31
CA ARG A 633 -19.96 19.87 -25.87
C ARG A 633 -18.65 19.56 -25.15
N ASP A 634 -17.53 19.64 -25.86
CA ASP A 634 -16.21 19.57 -25.25
C ASP A 634 -15.77 20.91 -24.66
N SER A 635 -14.71 20.85 -23.83
CA SER A 635 -14.10 21.99 -23.14
C SER A 635 -13.79 23.18 -24.08
N THR A 636 -13.30 22.91 -25.29
CA THR A 636 -12.89 23.97 -26.24
C THR A 636 -14.08 24.60 -26.96
N THR A 637 -15.07 23.79 -27.32
CA THR A 637 -16.28 24.20 -28.01
C THR A 637 -17.11 25.10 -27.10
N PHE A 638 -17.31 24.69 -25.84
CA PHE A 638 -18.02 25.49 -24.84
C PHE A 638 -17.43 26.90 -24.69
N ILE A 639 -16.12 27.01 -24.46
CA ILE A 639 -15.50 28.32 -24.23
C ILE A 639 -15.56 29.21 -25.46
N ARG A 640 -15.47 28.66 -26.69
CA ARG A 640 -15.61 29.46 -27.92
C ARG A 640 -17.01 30.05 -28.05
N ASP A 641 -18.03 29.23 -27.79
CA ASP A 641 -19.44 29.57 -27.92
C ASP A 641 -19.94 30.46 -26.77
N LEU A 642 -19.14 30.62 -25.70
CA LEU A 642 -19.49 31.47 -24.58
C LEU A 642 -19.58 32.93 -25.03
N THR A 643 -20.78 33.48 -25.08
CA THR A 643 -21.07 34.87 -25.43
C THR A 643 -22.15 35.42 -24.52
N LYS A 644 -22.06 36.70 -24.14
CA LYS A 644 -23.20 37.40 -23.53
C LYS A 644 -24.31 37.47 -24.58
N GLY A 645 -25.36 36.68 -24.39
CA GLY A 645 -26.61 36.88 -25.14
C GLY A 645 -27.06 38.32 -24.93
N GLY A 646 -27.35 39.03 -26.03
CA GLY A 646 -28.09 40.29 -25.95
C GLY A 646 -29.42 40.03 -25.25
N SER A 647 -29.73 40.93 -24.31
CA SER A 647 -31.00 41.11 -23.59
C SER A 647 -32.24 40.48 -24.20
#